data_AF-A0A6S7GNF2-F1
#
_entry.id   AF-A0A6S7GNF2-F1
#
_cell.length_a   1.000
_cell.length_b   1.000
_cell.length_c   1.000
_cell.angle_alpha   90.00
_cell.angle_beta   90.00
_cell.angle_gamma   90.00
#
_symmetry.space_group_name_H-M   'P 1'
#
loop_
_entity.id
_entity.type
_entity.pdbx_description
1 polymer ?
#
loop_
_entity_poly.entity_id
_entity_poly.type
_entity_poly.pdbx_seq_one_letter_code
_entity_poly.pdbx_strand_id
1 'polypeptide(L)'
;MCSLDVQVQNELKNLSSPPSVGYVLEQRSGDPLLKINVSNKTLLQWRGIKKRIPNVSFLQIYRLVAHDLPFEIKADVPRLEERFRVLSSRVDNQYKGIAGYTREKLLQKAKIIHVYGEELVNVSNLSKRVVEAEQENLNLKEKLKEVDERCEEFLAELMVEKQKLQKKQEAHNIELETLANENKELRSYIDYLESLEESHACSVCDEELKNGGKSLSEVGERQKIRKMKLLATRAEKALWFVESFGVKLHSLSLVDKDGQPKKIDFAECENKKSIFSELSEEDQDKIRGVLFIMDRFCVSDAAYHEFSMSVHGMERSYLVRQCRSDLNKLIHITRTPGNQPGVQMSFKEELHYQLKKKMDEGLINNNGEKVKISGDGAKMSRIANFIVLSFSIISDEEQIMSAYVSGKEDYGVIKVTCGEVFQEINDLIDKKSINVIKITDILERNIINSCIEWDVREAVQHSGPNKHLTNLVAAISNCGVAFSVWQKPNGDKKGSGYYDWSSMVGSDKKRVLKTLPDKLEGLLPENSCHEVIKLWKDFNNLYEHITAWNPSQEVKNSFFEKATEWVKTFLSLGNKEDGYGKHNVTPYIHMLCYHVPRFLKQEMAVKRFTGQGIEKINDIVRSIYHNKSNKHDACSEALLALKRIDRLQHHEREPQKYVKRANNYWDNDIYVQRKKRKRFSVDPREITPESNITINVDDLSIEEIKQKIKSLGIKTRLRSLVKLREFLRAQL
;
A
#
# COMPACT_ATOMS: atom_id res chain seq x y z
N MET A 1 -37.36 36.81 47.31
CA MET A 1 -36.01 36.69 46.74
C MET A 1 -35.05 36.33 47.86
N CYS A 2 -34.57 35.09 47.91
CA CYS A 2 -33.59 34.65 48.91
C CYS A 2 -32.20 34.89 48.31
N SER A 3 -31.49 35.93 48.74
CA SER A 3 -30.10 36.11 48.27
C SER A 3 -29.22 35.02 48.90
N LEU A 4 -28.43 34.37 48.05
CA LEU A 4 -27.32 33.52 48.46
C LEU A 4 -26.07 34.40 48.43
N ASP A 5 -25.41 34.58 49.57
CA ASP A 5 -24.09 35.22 49.59
C ASP A 5 -23.04 34.16 49.24
N VAL A 6 -22.34 34.32 48.12
CA VAL A 6 -21.25 33.44 47.72
C VAL A 6 -19.94 34.19 47.92
N GLN A 7 -19.10 33.72 48.83
CA GLN A 7 -17.72 34.21 48.97
C GLN A 7 -16.79 33.31 48.16
N VAL A 8 -16.33 33.80 47.01
CA VAL A 8 -15.24 33.19 46.24
C VAL A 8 -13.93 33.61 46.87
N GLN A 9 -13.10 32.65 47.34
CA GLN A 9 -11.72 32.98 47.72
C GLN A 9 -10.92 33.23 46.44
N ASN A 10 -10.73 34.52 46.10
CA ASN A 10 -9.79 34.96 45.10
C ASN A 10 -8.34 34.72 45.58
N GLU A 11 -7.78 33.57 45.24
CA GLU A 11 -6.35 33.44 44.95
C GLU A 11 -6.19 32.69 43.62
N LEU A 12 -6.57 33.34 42.52
CA LEU A 12 -5.94 33.05 41.22
C LEU A 12 -4.50 33.57 41.31
N LYS A 13 -3.62 32.79 41.95
CA LYS A 13 -2.17 33.02 41.84
C LYS A 13 -1.76 32.74 40.40
N ASN A 14 -1.47 33.82 39.69
CA ASN A 14 -0.61 33.84 38.51
C ASN A 14 0.63 32.98 38.78
N LEU A 15 0.84 31.91 38.00
CA LEU A 15 2.15 31.30 37.81
C LEU A 15 2.23 30.70 36.41
N SER A 16 3.10 31.33 35.63
CA SER A 16 3.74 30.85 34.41
C SER A 16 4.35 29.45 34.60
N SER A 17 4.36 28.69 33.50
CA SER A 17 4.79 27.30 33.25
C SER A 17 6.26 26.95 33.65
N PRO A 18 6.78 25.68 33.57
CA PRO A 18 6.28 24.49 32.85
C PRO A 18 6.46 23.13 33.65
N PRO A 19 6.58 21.93 33.03
CA PRO A 19 5.70 20.78 33.25
C PRO A 19 6.36 19.65 34.05
N SER A 20 5.85 19.31 35.23
CA SER A 20 6.19 18.01 35.82
C SER A 20 5.11 17.51 36.78
N VAL A 21 4.69 16.27 36.54
CA VAL A 21 3.94 15.38 37.44
C VAL A 21 2.47 15.73 37.70
N GLY A 22 1.65 15.64 36.64
CA GLY A 22 0.18 15.70 36.74
C GLY A 22 -0.50 14.53 37.47
N TYR A 23 0.23 13.50 37.90
CA TYR A 23 -0.33 12.33 38.59
C TYR A 23 -0.37 12.47 40.12
N VAL A 24 0.46 13.33 40.72
CA VAL A 24 0.55 13.47 42.19
C VAL A 24 -0.41 14.54 42.74
N LEU A 25 -0.95 15.42 41.87
CA LEU A 25 -1.98 16.40 42.23
C LEU A 25 -3.40 15.82 42.27
N GLU A 26 -3.69 14.76 41.52
CA GLU A 26 -5.00 14.09 41.53
C GLU A 26 -5.27 13.31 42.83
N GLN A 27 -4.24 13.07 43.67
CA GLN A 27 -4.38 12.38 44.95
C GLN A 27 -4.49 13.31 46.18
N ARG A 28 -4.57 14.63 45.97
CA ARG A 28 -4.82 15.62 47.06
C ARG A 28 -6.22 16.21 46.96
N SER A 29 -7.24 15.37 47.01
CA SER A 29 -8.60 15.76 47.41
C SER A 29 -8.60 16.15 48.89
N GLY A 30 -8.19 17.39 49.17
CA GLY A 30 -8.16 17.95 50.52
C GLY A 30 -8.76 19.35 50.63
N ASP A 31 -8.66 20.19 49.60
CA ASP A 31 -9.07 21.58 49.69
C ASP A 31 -10.34 21.90 48.87
N PRO A 32 -11.34 22.56 49.48
CA PRO A 32 -12.58 22.92 48.80
C PRO A 32 -12.35 24.07 47.82
N LEU A 33 -12.78 23.86 46.57
CA LEU A 33 -12.63 24.84 45.48
C LEU A 33 -13.54 26.07 45.69
N LEU A 34 -14.74 25.87 46.23
CA LEU A 34 -15.72 26.93 46.49
C LEU A 34 -16.38 26.78 47.87
N LYS A 35 -16.83 27.91 48.44
CA LYS A 35 -17.58 27.98 49.70
C LYS A 35 -18.91 28.70 49.46
N ILE A 36 -20.02 28.01 49.69
CA ILE A 36 -21.38 28.58 49.57
C ILE A 36 -21.87 28.93 50.98
N ASN A 37 -22.24 30.20 51.22
CA ASN A 37 -22.92 30.58 52.45
C ASN A 37 -24.44 30.53 52.25
N VAL A 38 -25.12 29.71 53.06
CA VAL A 38 -26.57 29.61 53.05
C VAL A 38 -27.12 30.09 54.37
N SER A 39 -27.98 31.11 54.34
CA SER A 39 -28.60 31.65 55.55
C SER A 39 -29.48 30.59 56.24
N ASN A 40 -29.57 30.64 57.56
CA ASN A 40 -30.47 29.78 58.32
C ASN A 40 -31.94 29.97 57.91
N LYS A 41 -32.33 31.20 57.55
CA LYS A 41 -33.66 31.51 57.01
C LYS A 41 -33.93 30.74 55.71
N THR A 42 -32.96 30.71 54.80
CA THR A 42 -33.04 29.98 53.52
C THR A 42 -33.13 28.47 53.75
N LEU A 43 -32.32 27.90 54.64
CA LEU A 43 -32.34 26.47 54.96
C LEU A 43 -33.68 26.00 55.55
N LEU A 44 -34.34 26.84 56.35
CA LEU A 44 -35.69 26.57 56.88
C LEU A 44 -36.76 26.59 55.77
N GLN A 45 -36.67 27.55 54.85
CA GLN A 45 -37.57 27.61 53.69
C GLN A 45 -37.43 26.39 52.80
N TRP A 46 -36.20 25.94 52.52
CA TRP A 46 -35.94 24.73 51.74
C TRP A 46 -36.51 23.48 52.42
N ARG A 47 -36.39 23.39 53.76
CA ARG A 47 -37.04 22.31 54.53
C ARG A 47 -38.57 22.39 54.41
N GLY A 48 -39.15 23.59 54.42
CA GLY A 48 -40.57 23.81 54.19
C GLY A 48 -41.03 23.36 52.80
N ILE A 49 -40.26 23.66 51.76
CA ILE A 49 -40.51 23.21 50.38
C ILE A 49 -40.46 21.68 50.31
N LYS A 50 -39.43 21.05 50.89
CA LYS A 50 -39.29 19.58 50.91
C LYS A 50 -40.40 18.86 51.68
N LYS A 51 -41.01 19.50 52.70
CA LYS A 51 -42.21 18.98 53.37
C LYS A 51 -43.46 19.02 52.49
N ARG A 52 -43.59 20.04 51.63
CA ARG A 52 -44.73 20.19 50.72
C ARG A 52 -44.57 19.37 49.44
N ILE A 53 -43.33 19.15 49.00
CA ILE A 53 -42.98 18.39 47.80
C ILE A 53 -41.91 17.36 48.18
N PRO A 54 -42.31 16.16 48.64
CA PRO A 54 -41.36 15.16 49.15
C PRO A 54 -40.35 14.66 48.12
N ASN A 55 -40.73 14.64 46.84
CA ASN A 55 -39.92 14.10 45.74
C ASN A 55 -38.84 15.07 45.21
N VAL A 56 -38.76 16.30 45.74
CA VAL A 56 -37.76 17.28 45.31
C VAL A 56 -36.51 17.18 46.17
N SER A 57 -35.34 17.09 45.53
CA SER A 57 -34.02 17.10 46.17
C SER A 57 -33.61 18.50 46.61
N PHE A 58 -32.73 18.61 47.61
CA PHE A 58 -32.17 19.90 48.01
C PHE A 58 -31.30 20.52 46.91
N LEU A 59 -30.60 19.70 46.11
CA LEU A 59 -29.84 20.16 44.95
C LEU A 59 -30.74 20.79 43.87
N GLN A 60 -31.93 20.24 43.62
CA GLN A 60 -32.91 20.85 42.71
C GLN A 60 -33.42 22.20 43.24
N ILE A 61 -33.70 22.30 44.54
CA ILE A 61 -34.09 23.57 45.17
C ILE A 61 -32.96 24.58 45.07
N TYR A 62 -31.71 24.17 45.30
CA TYR A 62 -30.54 25.02 45.15
C TYR A 62 -30.41 25.56 43.73
N ARG A 63 -30.50 24.71 42.70
CA ARG A 63 -30.41 25.12 41.28
C ARG A 63 -31.42 26.19 40.88
N LEU A 64 -32.64 26.12 41.41
CA LEU A 64 -33.67 27.13 41.16
C LEU A 64 -33.30 28.50 41.76
N VAL A 65 -32.57 28.52 42.88
CA VAL A 65 -32.16 29.77 43.56
C VAL A 65 -30.80 30.26 43.03
N ALA A 66 -29.98 29.35 42.50
CA ALA A 66 -28.60 29.60 42.07
C ALA A 66 -28.43 29.81 40.56
N HIS A 67 -29.52 30.03 39.81
CA HIS A 67 -29.48 30.15 38.34
C HIS A 67 -28.58 31.27 37.81
N ASP A 68 -28.36 32.32 38.60
CA ASP A 68 -27.51 33.48 38.24
C ASP A 68 -26.02 33.28 38.61
N LEU A 69 -25.63 32.13 39.16
CA LEU A 69 -24.23 31.89 39.53
C LEU A 69 -23.40 31.44 38.32
N PRO A 70 -22.13 31.86 38.21
CA PRO A 70 -21.27 31.55 37.06
C PRO A 70 -20.76 30.09 37.04
N PHE A 71 -21.32 29.22 37.87
CA PHE A 71 -20.95 27.81 37.97
C PHE A 71 -22.20 26.96 38.22
N GLU A 72 -22.21 25.73 37.71
CA GLU A 72 -23.28 24.77 37.96
C GLU A 72 -22.75 23.57 38.76
N ILE A 73 -23.49 23.13 39.78
CA ILE A 73 -23.22 21.89 40.52
C ILE A 73 -23.87 20.73 39.76
N LYS A 74 -23.16 19.60 39.61
CA LYS A 74 -23.68 18.38 38.97
C LYS A 74 -25.02 17.94 39.59
N ALA A 75 -25.86 17.32 38.78
CA ALA A 75 -27.23 16.96 39.19
C ALA A 75 -27.29 15.89 40.27
N ASP A 76 -26.27 15.03 40.33
CA ASP A 76 -26.21 13.88 41.22
C ASP A 76 -24.93 13.94 42.07
N VAL A 77 -24.99 14.70 43.17
CA VAL A 77 -23.89 14.81 44.15
C VAL A 77 -24.40 14.40 45.53
N PRO A 78 -24.36 13.09 45.87
CA PRO A 78 -24.93 12.57 47.11
C PRO A 78 -24.42 13.26 48.38
N ARG A 79 -23.14 13.65 48.39
CA ARG A 79 -22.50 14.35 49.52
C ARG A 79 -23.14 15.70 49.80
N LEU A 80 -23.35 16.52 48.76
CA LEU A 80 -23.95 17.85 48.90
C LEU A 80 -25.43 17.75 49.27
N GLU A 81 -26.17 16.84 48.64
CA GLU A 81 -27.57 16.55 48.99
C GLU A 81 -27.72 16.21 50.48
N GLU A 82 -26.87 15.30 50.97
CA GLU A 82 -26.86 14.92 52.38
C GLU A 82 -26.47 16.08 53.29
N ARG A 83 -25.49 16.89 52.88
CA ARG A 83 -25.03 18.04 53.67
C ARG A 83 -26.14 19.08 53.83
N PHE A 84 -26.87 19.40 52.76
CA PHE A 84 -28.03 20.28 52.82
C PHE A 84 -29.11 19.72 53.75
N ARG A 85 -29.41 18.41 53.64
CA ARG A 85 -30.38 17.72 54.50
C ARG A 85 -30.04 17.84 55.99
N VAL A 86 -28.79 17.56 56.36
CA VAL A 86 -28.33 17.61 57.75
C VAL A 86 -28.38 19.04 58.29
N LEU A 87 -27.92 20.03 57.51
CA LEU A 87 -27.90 21.43 57.93
C LEU A 87 -29.31 21.99 58.09
N SER A 88 -30.19 21.78 57.11
CA SER A 88 -31.62 22.16 57.22
C SER A 88 -32.28 21.48 58.41
N SER A 89 -31.91 20.23 58.71
CA SER A 89 -32.49 19.51 59.85
C SER A 89 -32.05 20.10 61.19
N ARG A 90 -30.75 20.40 61.30
CA ARG A 90 -30.14 21.00 62.49
C ARG A 90 -30.70 22.39 62.77
N VAL A 91 -30.86 23.23 61.75
CA VAL A 91 -31.39 24.59 61.90
C VAL A 91 -32.85 24.57 62.35
N ASP A 92 -33.69 23.71 61.79
CA ASP A 92 -35.11 23.55 62.22
C ASP A 92 -35.22 23.07 63.67
N ASN A 93 -34.37 22.15 64.10
CA ASN A 93 -34.35 21.72 65.50
C ASN A 93 -33.92 22.85 66.44
N GLN A 94 -32.93 23.66 66.03
CA GLN A 94 -32.53 24.85 66.79
C GLN A 94 -33.60 25.95 66.79
N TYR A 95 -34.44 26.00 65.75
CA TYR A 95 -35.49 26.99 65.63
C TYR A 95 -36.72 26.67 66.49
N LYS A 96 -36.98 25.38 66.77
CA LYS A 96 -38.07 24.94 67.64
C LYS A 96 -37.83 25.39 69.09
N GLY A 97 -38.81 26.08 69.68
CA GLY A 97 -38.78 26.47 71.09
C GLY A 97 -38.04 27.78 71.40
N ILE A 98 -37.56 28.52 70.38
CA ILE A 98 -36.90 29.82 70.57
C ILE A 98 -37.83 30.97 70.12
N ALA A 99 -37.94 32.04 70.92
CA ALA A 99 -38.77 33.22 70.64
C ALA A 99 -38.00 34.54 70.80
N GLY A 100 -38.56 35.63 70.28
CA GLY A 100 -38.03 36.99 70.42
C GLY A 100 -36.64 37.19 69.81
N TYR A 101 -35.83 38.04 70.44
CA TYR A 101 -34.50 38.46 69.99
C TYR A 101 -33.57 37.27 69.64
N THR A 102 -33.62 36.18 70.41
CA THR A 102 -32.81 34.98 70.19
C THR A 102 -33.15 34.29 68.86
N ARG A 103 -34.42 34.33 68.45
CA ARG A 103 -34.88 33.77 67.17
C ARG A 103 -34.37 34.61 65.99
N GLU A 104 -34.44 35.93 66.10
CA GLU A 104 -33.91 36.83 65.07
C GLU A 104 -32.40 36.66 64.90
N LYS A 105 -31.66 36.56 66.01
CA LYS A 105 -30.22 36.30 66.00
C LYS A 105 -29.85 34.96 65.38
N LEU A 106 -30.69 33.92 65.53
CA LEU A 106 -30.48 32.62 64.86
C LEU A 106 -30.74 32.71 63.36
N LEU A 107 -31.77 33.44 62.93
CA LEU A 107 -32.12 33.59 61.52
C LEU A 107 -31.07 34.37 60.72
N GLN A 108 -30.36 35.30 61.37
CA GLN A 108 -29.27 36.08 60.78
C GLN A 108 -27.97 35.29 60.56
N LYS A 109 -27.81 34.09 61.15
CA LYS A 109 -26.61 33.25 60.94
C LYS A 109 -26.65 32.52 59.59
N ALA A 110 -25.47 32.28 59.01
CA ALA A 110 -25.30 31.46 57.81
C ALA A 110 -24.49 30.18 58.09
N LYS A 111 -24.61 29.19 57.21
CA LYS A 111 -23.83 27.95 57.20
C LYS A 111 -22.98 27.90 55.94
N ILE A 112 -21.70 27.58 56.13
CA ILE A 112 -20.75 27.37 55.04
C ILE A 112 -20.87 25.93 54.54
N ILE A 113 -20.95 25.78 53.22
CA ILE A 113 -20.91 24.50 52.53
C ILE A 113 -19.74 24.52 51.56
N HIS A 114 -18.85 23.55 51.70
CA HIS A 114 -17.67 23.38 50.86
C HIS A 114 -18.04 22.58 49.60
N VAL A 115 -17.63 23.06 48.43
CA VAL A 115 -17.82 22.38 47.13
C VAL A 115 -16.46 22.08 46.50
N TYR A 116 -16.28 20.85 46.04
CA TYR A 116 -15.05 20.37 45.42
C TYR A 116 -15.15 20.45 43.89
N GLY A 117 -13.99 20.56 43.20
CA GLY A 117 -13.95 20.73 41.74
C GLY A 117 -14.63 19.58 40.98
N GLU A 118 -14.57 18.36 41.51
CA GLU A 118 -15.24 17.18 40.95
C GLU A 118 -16.78 17.25 41.01
N GLU A 119 -17.35 18.15 41.81
CA GLU A 119 -18.80 18.33 42.00
C GLU A 119 -19.39 19.39 41.06
N LEU A 120 -18.55 20.10 40.28
CA LEU A 120 -18.97 21.14 39.32
C LEU A 120 -19.11 20.62 37.89
N VAL A 121 -19.99 21.25 37.11
CA VAL A 121 -20.15 21.00 35.67
C VAL A 121 -19.00 21.65 34.91
N ASN A 122 -18.33 20.88 34.04
CA ASN A 122 -17.18 21.35 33.28
C ASN A 122 -17.62 22.11 32.00
N VAL A 123 -17.63 23.44 32.08
CA VAL A 123 -18.03 24.35 30.98
C VAL A 123 -17.08 24.29 29.77
N SER A 124 -15.80 23.94 29.99
CA SER A 124 -14.79 23.94 28.92
C SER A 124 -15.05 22.90 27.82
N ASN A 125 -15.75 21.80 28.14
CA ASN A 125 -16.09 20.77 27.15
C ASN A 125 -17.28 21.16 26.27
N LEU A 126 -18.21 22.00 26.76
CA LEU A 126 -19.33 22.48 25.95
C LEU A 126 -18.87 23.52 24.94
N SER A 127 -18.01 24.47 25.35
CA SER A 127 -17.44 25.46 24.44
C SER A 127 -16.61 24.81 23.32
N LYS A 128 -15.85 23.75 23.63
CA LYS A 128 -15.12 22.97 22.60
C LYS A 128 -16.06 22.34 21.58
N ARG A 129 -17.15 21.71 22.03
CA ARG A 129 -18.13 21.07 21.15
C ARG A 129 -18.86 22.07 20.25
N VAL A 130 -19.11 23.29 20.72
CA VAL A 130 -19.71 24.35 19.90
C VAL A 130 -18.75 24.79 18.80
N VAL A 131 -17.48 25.03 19.13
CA VAL A 131 -16.44 25.37 18.14
C VAL A 131 -16.23 24.26 17.12
N GLU A 132 -16.23 22.99 17.57
CA GLU A 132 -16.12 21.82 16.68
C GLU A 132 -17.32 21.73 15.72
N ALA A 133 -18.55 21.97 16.19
CA ALA A 133 -19.76 21.94 15.37
C ALA A 133 -19.86 23.10 14.37
N GLU A 134 -19.34 24.28 14.74
CA GLU A 134 -19.25 25.44 13.84
C GLU A 134 -18.25 25.18 12.70
N GLN A 135 -17.11 24.57 13.02
CA GLN A 135 -16.10 24.20 12.02
C GLN A 135 -16.62 23.09 11.08
N GLU A 136 -17.37 22.12 11.62
CA GLU A 136 -17.99 21.06 10.81
C GLU A 136 -19.03 21.63 9.84
N ASN A 137 -19.86 22.58 10.27
CA ASN A 137 -20.82 23.27 9.41
C ASN A 137 -20.15 24.05 8.28
N LEU A 138 -19.01 24.69 8.55
CA LEU A 138 -18.24 25.40 7.51
C LEU A 138 -17.72 24.42 6.45
N ASN A 139 -17.13 23.31 6.89
CA ASN A 139 -16.62 22.27 6.00
C ASN A 139 -17.74 21.62 5.15
N LEU A 140 -18.94 21.43 5.72
CA LEU A 140 -20.08 20.87 4.98
C LEU A 140 -20.57 21.83 3.89
N LYS A 141 -20.57 23.15 4.15
CA LYS A 141 -20.94 24.15 3.15
C LYS A 141 -19.96 24.20 1.97
N GLU A 142 -18.66 24.08 2.25
CA GLU A 142 -17.65 24.00 1.18
C GLU A 142 -17.82 22.75 0.32
N LYS A 143 -18.07 21.59 0.93
CA LYS A 143 -18.33 20.35 0.20
C LYS A 143 -19.59 20.42 -0.65
N LEU A 144 -20.65 21.08 -0.16
CA LEU A 144 -21.89 21.24 -0.92
C LEU A 144 -21.64 22.03 -2.21
N LYS A 145 -20.83 23.09 -2.10
CA LYS A 145 -20.41 23.90 -3.25
C LYS A 145 -19.59 23.10 -4.27
N GLU A 146 -18.66 22.27 -3.80
CA GLU A 146 -17.85 21.39 -4.66
C GLU A 146 -18.72 20.37 -5.41
N VAL A 147 -19.75 19.83 -4.74
CA VAL A 147 -20.70 18.91 -5.37
C VAL A 147 -21.55 19.61 -6.43
N ASP A 148 -22.01 20.84 -6.17
CA ASP A 148 -22.77 21.63 -7.14
C ASP A 148 -21.92 21.94 -8.39
N GLU A 149 -20.68 22.39 -8.23
CA GLU A 149 -19.74 22.64 -9.33
C GLU A 149 -19.53 21.37 -10.18
N ARG A 150 -19.39 20.21 -9.54
CA ARG A 150 -19.21 18.94 -10.23
C ARG A 150 -20.48 18.43 -10.93
N CYS A 151 -21.66 18.79 -10.43
CA CYS A 151 -22.92 18.50 -11.12
C CYS A 151 -23.04 19.31 -12.41
N GLU A 152 -22.59 20.57 -12.41
CA GLU A 152 -22.53 21.41 -13.61
C GLU A 152 -21.56 20.86 -14.66
N GLU A 153 -20.37 20.42 -14.23
CA GLU A 153 -19.39 19.76 -15.11
C GLU A 153 -19.97 18.49 -15.74
N PHE A 154 -20.61 17.63 -14.95
CA PHE A 154 -21.20 16.39 -15.46
C PHE A 154 -22.35 16.66 -16.44
N LEU A 155 -23.15 17.71 -16.20
CA LEU A 155 -24.18 18.14 -17.13
C LEU A 155 -23.58 18.56 -18.48
N ALA A 156 -22.45 19.29 -18.45
CA ALA A 156 -21.74 19.71 -19.67
C ALA A 156 -21.19 18.50 -20.45
N GLU A 157 -20.62 17.50 -19.76
CA GLU A 157 -20.14 16.26 -20.39
C GLU A 157 -21.28 15.47 -21.06
N LEU A 158 -22.43 15.34 -20.39
CA LEU A 158 -23.62 14.69 -20.94
C LEU A 158 -24.14 15.41 -22.20
N MET A 159 -24.09 16.74 -22.24
CA MET A 159 -24.45 17.51 -23.43
C MET A 159 -23.52 17.23 -24.61
N VAL A 160 -22.22 17.14 -24.37
CA VAL A 160 -21.22 16.79 -25.40
C VAL A 160 -21.46 15.37 -25.93
N GLU A 161 -21.72 14.41 -25.05
CA GLU A 161 -21.93 13.02 -25.47
C GLU A 161 -23.24 12.86 -26.26
N LYS A 162 -24.30 13.58 -25.86
CA LYS A 162 -25.56 13.66 -26.63
C LYS A 162 -25.32 14.18 -28.05
N GLN A 163 -24.50 15.22 -28.23
CA GLN A 163 -24.17 15.73 -29.57
C GLN A 163 -23.39 14.70 -30.40
N LYS A 164 -22.48 13.93 -29.79
CA LYS A 164 -21.77 12.85 -30.52
C LYS A 164 -22.70 11.75 -30.97
N LEU A 165 -23.67 11.37 -30.13
CA LEU A 165 -24.68 10.36 -30.48
C LEU A 165 -25.57 10.83 -31.64
N GLN A 166 -26.00 12.10 -31.64
CA GLN A 166 -26.76 12.69 -32.74
C GLN A 166 -25.96 12.64 -34.06
N LYS A 167 -24.68 13.03 -34.04
CA LYS A 167 -23.81 12.94 -35.23
C LYS A 167 -23.62 11.51 -35.72
N LYS A 168 -23.48 10.54 -34.81
CA LYS A 168 -23.41 9.11 -35.17
C LYS A 168 -24.71 8.63 -35.80
N GLN A 169 -25.85 9.06 -35.29
CA GLN A 169 -27.15 8.71 -35.83
C GLN A 169 -27.35 9.30 -37.24
N GLU A 170 -26.96 10.55 -37.48
CA GLU A 170 -26.94 11.14 -38.83
C GLU A 170 -26.02 10.37 -39.78
N ALA A 171 -24.80 10.03 -39.34
CA ALA A 171 -23.88 9.25 -40.16
C ALA A 171 -24.45 7.88 -40.53
N HIS A 172 -25.12 7.20 -39.60
CA HIS A 172 -25.74 5.91 -39.87
C HIS A 172 -26.94 6.02 -40.81
N ASN A 173 -27.73 7.10 -40.71
CA ASN A 173 -28.81 7.35 -41.66
C ASN A 173 -28.28 7.56 -43.09
N ILE A 174 -27.16 8.28 -43.24
CA ILE A 174 -26.48 8.47 -44.54
C ILE A 174 -25.97 7.13 -45.09
N GLU A 175 -25.41 6.27 -44.22
CA GLU A 175 -24.95 4.92 -44.58
C GLU A 175 -26.12 4.02 -45.03
N LEU A 176 -27.27 4.12 -44.36
CA LEU A 176 -28.49 3.40 -44.75
C LEU A 176 -29.03 3.88 -46.11
N GLU A 177 -29.00 5.18 -46.38
CA GLU A 177 -29.40 5.73 -47.69
C GLU A 177 -28.44 5.28 -48.81
N THR A 178 -27.14 5.24 -48.55
CA THR A 178 -26.16 4.75 -49.53
C THR A 178 -26.34 3.26 -49.81
N LEU A 179 -26.51 2.42 -48.78
CA LEU A 179 -26.82 1.00 -48.95
C LEU A 179 -28.17 0.77 -49.66
N ALA A 180 -29.17 1.61 -49.42
CA ALA A 180 -30.45 1.54 -50.13
C ALA A 180 -30.29 1.86 -51.62
N ASN A 181 -29.44 2.83 -51.97
CA ASN A 181 -29.10 3.14 -53.35
C ASN A 181 -28.27 2.03 -54.01
N GLU A 182 -27.26 1.47 -53.33
CA GLU A 182 -26.49 0.33 -53.84
C GLU A 182 -27.38 -0.89 -54.09
N ASN A 183 -28.32 -1.18 -53.18
CA ASN A 183 -29.30 -2.25 -53.38
C ASN A 183 -30.22 -1.98 -54.57
N LYS A 184 -30.54 -0.71 -54.85
CA LYS A 184 -31.31 -0.32 -56.04
C LYS A 184 -30.50 -0.54 -57.32
N GLU A 185 -29.22 -0.18 -57.33
CA GLU A 185 -28.32 -0.43 -58.46
C GLU A 185 -28.11 -1.92 -58.70
N LEU A 186 -27.93 -2.71 -57.64
CA LEU A 186 -27.82 -4.17 -57.72
C LEU A 186 -29.09 -4.80 -58.28
N ARG A 187 -30.28 -4.32 -57.87
CA ARG A 187 -31.54 -4.75 -58.48
C ARG A 187 -31.59 -4.41 -59.96
N SER A 188 -31.24 -3.19 -60.35
CA SER A 188 -31.17 -2.81 -61.77
C SER A 188 -30.15 -3.63 -62.56
N TYR A 189 -29.05 -4.06 -61.94
CA TYR A 189 -28.06 -4.94 -62.56
C TYR A 189 -28.57 -6.38 -62.68
N ILE A 190 -29.31 -6.89 -61.70
CA ILE A 190 -29.99 -8.19 -61.77
C ILE A 190 -31.05 -8.14 -62.88
N ASP A 191 -31.89 -7.11 -62.91
CA ASP A 191 -32.90 -6.90 -63.96
C ASP A 191 -32.24 -6.83 -65.35
N TYR A 192 -31.05 -6.20 -65.45
CA TYR A 192 -30.25 -6.18 -66.68
C TYR A 192 -29.75 -7.58 -67.06
N LEU A 193 -29.21 -8.36 -66.13
CA LEU A 193 -28.77 -9.74 -66.38
C LEU A 193 -29.93 -10.66 -66.77
N GLU A 194 -31.10 -10.51 -66.14
CA GLU A 194 -32.32 -11.24 -66.49
C GLU A 194 -32.82 -10.84 -67.90
N SER A 195 -32.75 -9.55 -68.26
CA SER A 195 -33.07 -9.08 -69.62
C SER A 195 -32.10 -9.58 -70.69
N LEU A 196 -30.87 -9.90 -70.30
CA LEU A 196 -29.87 -10.55 -71.16
C LEU A 196 -30.11 -12.06 -71.30
N GLU A 197 -30.73 -12.72 -70.32
CA GLU A 197 -31.14 -14.13 -70.42
C GLU A 197 -32.39 -14.31 -71.30
N GLU A 198 -33.32 -13.35 -71.30
CA GLU A 198 -34.51 -13.37 -72.17
C GLU A 198 -34.19 -13.06 -73.65
N SER A 199 -33.06 -12.40 -73.92
CA SER A 199 -32.56 -12.13 -75.28
C SER A 199 -31.57 -13.22 -75.72
N HIS A 200 -32.11 -14.37 -76.13
CA HIS A 200 -31.33 -15.50 -76.64
C HIS A 200 -30.14 -15.10 -77.55
N ALA A 201 -28.95 -15.56 -77.12
CA ALA A 201 -27.69 -15.66 -77.85
C ALA A 201 -26.95 -14.34 -78.17
N CYS A 202 -26.08 -13.90 -77.25
CA CYS A 202 -24.95 -13.05 -77.60
C CYS A 202 -23.64 -13.83 -77.48
N SER A 203 -23.09 -14.26 -78.62
CA SER A 203 -21.77 -14.87 -78.76
C SER A 203 -20.61 -13.87 -78.60
N VAL A 204 -20.89 -12.64 -78.16
CA VAL A 204 -19.92 -11.53 -78.09
C VAL A 204 -19.65 -11.07 -76.64
N CYS A 205 -20.41 -11.53 -75.64
CA CYS A 205 -20.23 -11.13 -74.23
C CYS A 205 -19.05 -11.82 -73.50
N ASP A 206 -18.34 -12.74 -74.16
CA ASP A 206 -17.38 -13.65 -73.52
C ASP A 206 -16.07 -12.94 -73.08
N GLU A 207 -15.90 -11.66 -73.39
CA GLU A 207 -14.68 -10.88 -73.09
C GLU A 207 -14.76 -10.07 -71.79
N GLU A 208 -15.94 -9.55 -71.40
CA GLU A 208 -16.07 -8.59 -70.28
C GLU A 208 -16.20 -9.25 -68.90
N LEU A 209 -16.51 -10.55 -68.84
CA LEU A 209 -16.60 -11.33 -67.58
C LEU A 209 -15.34 -12.14 -67.25
N LYS A 210 -14.24 -11.98 -68.03
CA LYS A 210 -12.98 -12.70 -67.80
C LYS A 210 -12.25 -12.15 -66.56
N ASN A 211 -12.03 -13.02 -65.57
CA ASN A 211 -11.23 -12.71 -64.39
C ASN A 211 -9.75 -12.54 -64.79
N GLY A 212 -9.27 -11.29 -64.90
CA GLY A 212 -7.91 -10.93 -65.34
C GLY A 212 -6.76 -11.26 -64.37
N GLY A 213 -7.02 -12.03 -63.31
CA GLY A 213 -6.00 -12.44 -62.33
C GLY A 213 -5.25 -13.72 -62.72
N LYS A 214 -4.01 -13.87 -62.22
CA LYS A 214 -3.20 -15.09 -62.38
C LYS A 214 -3.96 -16.36 -62.00
N SER A 215 -3.85 -17.42 -62.80
CA SER A 215 -4.57 -18.68 -62.56
C SER A 215 -4.04 -19.43 -61.31
N LEU A 216 -4.76 -20.47 -60.86
CA LEU A 216 -4.36 -21.29 -59.71
C LEU A 216 -3.04 -22.04 -59.94
N SER A 217 -2.68 -22.34 -61.20
CA SER A 217 -1.41 -22.98 -61.58
C SER A 217 -0.23 -22.01 -61.59
N GLU A 218 -0.48 -20.70 -61.67
CA GLU A 218 0.54 -19.63 -61.75
C GLU A 218 0.97 -19.03 -60.40
N VAL A 219 0.41 -19.50 -59.28
CA VAL A 219 0.65 -18.93 -57.94
C VAL A 219 1.28 -19.95 -56.99
N GLY A 220 2.09 -19.50 -56.02
CA GLY A 220 2.73 -20.39 -55.05
C GLY A 220 1.75 -21.02 -54.04
N GLU A 221 2.17 -22.05 -53.34
CA GLU A 221 1.29 -22.91 -52.51
C GLU A 221 0.46 -22.13 -51.46
N ARG A 222 1.08 -21.18 -50.77
CA ARG A 222 0.36 -20.30 -49.81
C ARG A 222 -0.70 -19.42 -50.48
N GLN A 223 -0.46 -18.96 -51.71
CA GLN A 223 -1.42 -18.16 -52.47
C GLN A 223 -2.55 -19.03 -53.05
N LYS A 224 -2.25 -20.28 -53.46
CA LYS A 224 -3.27 -21.27 -53.84
C LYS A 224 -4.26 -21.49 -52.70
N ILE A 225 -3.76 -21.76 -51.49
CA ILE A 225 -4.60 -21.97 -50.29
C ILE A 225 -5.49 -20.74 -50.01
N ARG A 226 -4.94 -19.53 -50.09
CA ARG A 226 -5.72 -18.29 -49.88
C ARG A 226 -6.80 -18.09 -50.94
N LYS A 227 -6.49 -18.32 -52.22
CA LYS A 227 -7.47 -18.21 -53.30
C LYS A 227 -8.60 -19.24 -53.16
N MET A 228 -8.27 -20.48 -52.78
CA MET A 228 -9.27 -21.52 -52.53
C MET A 228 -10.17 -21.19 -51.33
N LYS A 229 -9.61 -20.65 -50.23
CA LYS A 229 -10.41 -20.18 -49.08
C LYS A 229 -11.35 -19.03 -49.45
N LEU A 230 -10.84 -18.06 -50.21
CA LEU A 230 -11.66 -16.93 -50.67
C LEU A 230 -12.81 -17.40 -51.59
N LEU A 231 -12.53 -18.36 -52.47
CA LEU A 231 -13.52 -18.97 -53.34
C LEU A 231 -14.60 -19.72 -52.53
N ALA A 232 -14.19 -20.48 -51.52
CA ALA A 232 -15.12 -21.15 -50.60
C ALA A 232 -16.06 -20.14 -49.92
N THR A 233 -15.52 -19.07 -49.33
CA THR A 233 -16.33 -18.02 -48.67
C THR A 233 -17.26 -17.29 -49.64
N ARG A 234 -16.86 -17.08 -50.89
CA ARG A 234 -17.72 -16.45 -51.91
C ARG A 234 -18.84 -17.38 -52.37
N ALA A 235 -18.55 -18.66 -52.55
CA ALA A 235 -19.55 -19.66 -52.89
C ALA A 235 -20.60 -19.81 -51.77
N GLU A 236 -20.18 -19.81 -50.51
CA GLU A 236 -21.07 -19.85 -49.35
C GLU A 236 -22.01 -18.63 -49.31
N LYS A 237 -21.50 -17.43 -49.63
CA LYS A 237 -22.32 -16.21 -49.73
C LYS A 237 -23.29 -16.23 -50.91
N ALA A 238 -22.81 -16.64 -52.09
CA ALA A 238 -23.64 -16.68 -53.30
C ALA A 238 -24.74 -17.74 -53.22
N LEU A 239 -24.47 -18.86 -52.55
CA LEU A 239 -25.40 -19.96 -52.33
C LEU A 239 -26.07 -19.89 -50.95
N TRP A 240 -26.02 -18.75 -50.25
CA TRP A 240 -26.65 -18.61 -48.94
C TRP A 240 -28.17 -18.85 -48.99
N PHE A 241 -28.81 -18.51 -50.11
CA PHE A 241 -30.26 -18.65 -50.28
C PHE A 241 -30.74 -20.12 -50.30
N VAL A 242 -29.89 -21.12 -50.56
CA VAL A 242 -30.35 -22.52 -50.68
C VAL A 242 -30.85 -23.07 -49.33
N GLU A 243 -30.40 -22.49 -48.22
CA GLU A 243 -30.92 -22.80 -46.88
C GLU A 243 -32.39 -22.42 -46.73
N SER A 244 -32.87 -21.37 -47.42
CA SER A 244 -34.29 -21.00 -47.42
C SER A 244 -35.20 -22.05 -48.07
N PHE A 245 -34.63 -22.90 -48.92
CA PHE A 245 -35.29 -24.06 -49.54
C PHE A 245 -35.09 -25.36 -48.73
N GLY A 246 -34.51 -25.26 -47.53
CA GLY A 246 -34.26 -26.40 -46.64
C GLY A 246 -33.07 -27.28 -47.04
N VAL A 247 -32.18 -26.79 -47.92
CA VAL A 247 -31.02 -27.53 -48.43
C VAL A 247 -29.72 -26.86 -47.97
N LYS A 248 -28.70 -27.65 -47.62
CA LYS A 248 -27.38 -27.16 -47.19
C LYS A 248 -26.28 -27.49 -48.20
N LEU A 249 -25.35 -26.55 -48.39
CA LEU A 249 -24.18 -26.75 -49.25
C LEU A 249 -23.17 -27.69 -48.56
N HIS A 250 -23.07 -28.93 -49.04
CA HIS A 250 -22.19 -29.94 -48.44
C HIS A 250 -20.75 -29.89 -48.98
N SER A 251 -20.59 -29.81 -50.31
CA SER A 251 -19.30 -29.73 -50.98
C SER A 251 -19.47 -29.05 -52.35
N LEU A 252 -18.43 -28.35 -52.81
CA LEU A 252 -18.38 -27.75 -54.15
C LEU A 252 -17.26 -28.43 -54.96
N SER A 253 -17.61 -29.00 -56.11
CA SER A 253 -16.64 -29.62 -57.04
C SER A 253 -16.44 -28.70 -58.24
N LEU A 254 -15.20 -28.32 -58.49
CA LEU A 254 -14.80 -27.41 -59.56
C LEU A 254 -13.72 -28.07 -60.41
N VAL A 255 -13.60 -27.70 -61.68
CA VAL A 255 -12.52 -28.18 -62.55
C VAL A 255 -11.64 -26.99 -62.90
N ASP A 256 -10.32 -27.13 -62.78
CA ASP A 256 -9.40 -26.07 -63.21
C ASP A 256 -9.20 -26.08 -64.74
N LYS A 257 -8.43 -25.11 -65.25
CA LYS A 257 -8.18 -24.97 -66.70
C LYS A 257 -7.45 -26.19 -67.30
N ASP A 258 -6.79 -26.99 -66.47
CA ASP A 258 -6.04 -28.18 -66.87
C ASP A 258 -6.88 -29.47 -66.73
N GLY A 259 -8.18 -29.35 -66.43
CA GLY A 259 -9.11 -30.48 -66.31
C GLY A 259 -9.03 -31.21 -64.96
N GLN A 260 -8.29 -30.69 -63.99
CA GLN A 260 -8.13 -31.33 -62.68
C GLN A 260 -9.33 -31.00 -61.77
N PRO A 261 -10.03 -32.00 -61.20
CA PRO A 261 -11.11 -31.75 -60.26
C PRO A 261 -10.56 -31.30 -58.91
N LYS A 262 -11.13 -30.20 -58.40
CA LYS A 262 -10.86 -29.59 -57.10
C LYS A 262 -12.13 -29.59 -56.28
N LYS A 263 -12.12 -30.34 -55.18
CA LYS A 263 -13.22 -30.40 -54.23
C LYS A 263 -12.97 -29.43 -53.08
N ILE A 264 -13.99 -28.68 -52.71
CA ILE A 264 -14.05 -27.86 -51.50
C ILE A 264 -15.10 -28.47 -50.59
N ASP A 265 -14.66 -29.07 -49.50
CA ASP A 265 -15.55 -29.64 -48.50
C ASP A 265 -15.97 -28.57 -47.49
N PHE A 266 -17.28 -28.33 -47.39
CA PHE A 266 -17.83 -27.37 -46.42
C PHE A 266 -18.20 -28.05 -45.10
N ALA A 267 -18.35 -29.39 -45.10
CA ALA A 267 -18.55 -30.19 -43.90
C ALA A 267 -17.38 -30.12 -42.89
N GLU A 268 -16.13 -29.90 -43.36
CA GLU A 268 -14.93 -29.83 -42.51
C GLU A 268 -14.59 -28.41 -42.01
N CYS A 269 -15.29 -27.39 -42.52
CA CYS A 269 -15.18 -26.02 -42.03
C CYS A 269 -15.99 -25.76 -40.75
N GLU A 270 -16.76 -26.75 -40.28
CA GLU A 270 -17.24 -26.84 -38.90
C GLU A 270 -16.15 -27.31 -37.91
N ASN A 271 -14.88 -26.95 -38.15
CA ASN A 271 -13.96 -26.83 -37.02
C ASN A 271 -14.41 -25.62 -36.19
N LYS A 272 -15.46 -25.81 -35.38
CA LYS A 272 -15.74 -25.00 -34.20
C LYS A 272 -14.38 -24.82 -33.53
N LYS A 273 -13.89 -23.57 -33.44
CA LYS A 273 -12.77 -23.28 -32.54
C LYS A 273 -13.21 -23.82 -31.18
N SER A 274 -12.61 -24.92 -30.74
CA SER A 274 -12.99 -25.62 -29.52
C SER A 274 -13.15 -24.59 -28.41
N ILE A 275 -14.35 -24.45 -27.86
CA ILE A 275 -14.59 -23.49 -26.80
C ILE A 275 -14.02 -24.12 -25.52
N PHE A 276 -13.29 -23.35 -24.70
CA PHE A 276 -12.71 -23.84 -23.45
C PHE A 276 -13.72 -24.61 -22.59
N SER A 277 -14.97 -24.14 -22.53
CA SER A 277 -16.06 -24.78 -21.77
C SER A 277 -16.53 -26.13 -22.33
N GLU A 278 -16.21 -26.45 -23.58
CA GLU A 278 -16.58 -27.71 -24.24
C GLU A 278 -15.50 -28.79 -24.09
N LEU A 279 -14.34 -28.45 -23.49
CA LEU A 279 -13.26 -29.39 -23.23
C LEU A 279 -13.58 -30.30 -22.03
N SER A 280 -12.92 -31.46 -21.99
CA SER A 280 -12.96 -32.37 -20.82
C SER A 280 -12.46 -31.65 -19.56
N GLU A 281 -12.93 -32.06 -18.37
CA GLU A 281 -12.45 -31.47 -17.12
C GLU A 281 -10.93 -31.59 -16.97
N GLU A 282 -10.35 -32.70 -17.42
CA GLU A 282 -8.91 -32.94 -17.38
C GLU A 282 -8.13 -31.94 -18.27
N ASP A 283 -8.62 -31.67 -19.47
CA ASP A 283 -7.98 -30.71 -20.38
C ASP A 283 -8.18 -29.27 -19.92
N GLN A 284 -9.36 -28.96 -19.34
CA GLN A 284 -9.58 -27.67 -18.69
C GLN A 284 -8.60 -27.45 -17.53
N ASP A 285 -8.36 -28.49 -16.72
CA ASP A 285 -7.44 -28.45 -15.59
C ASP A 285 -5.99 -28.25 -16.04
N LYS A 286 -5.56 -28.93 -17.11
CA LYS A 286 -4.23 -28.67 -17.72
C LYS A 286 -4.07 -27.23 -18.18
N ILE A 287 -5.07 -26.67 -18.86
CA ILE A 287 -5.05 -25.27 -19.31
C ILE A 287 -5.05 -24.30 -18.12
N ARG A 288 -5.77 -24.60 -17.03
CA ARG A 288 -5.71 -23.83 -15.78
C ARG A 288 -4.30 -23.88 -15.18
N GLY A 289 -3.65 -25.04 -15.15
CA GLY A 289 -2.26 -25.19 -14.72
C GLY A 289 -1.28 -24.37 -15.58
N VAL A 290 -1.44 -24.37 -16.90
CA VAL A 290 -0.65 -23.53 -17.82
C VAL A 290 -0.85 -22.04 -17.51
N LEU A 291 -2.10 -21.61 -17.34
CA LEU A 291 -2.42 -20.21 -17.00
C LEU A 291 -1.82 -19.81 -15.65
N PHE A 292 -1.87 -20.68 -14.64
CA PHE A 292 -1.24 -20.47 -13.34
C PHE A 292 0.26 -20.22 -13.50
N ILE A 293 0.98 -21.07 -14.24
CA ILE A 293 2.42 -20.92 -14.51
C ILE A 293 2.69 -19.58 -15.22
N MET A 294 1.90 -19.26 -16.25
CA MET A 294 2.06 -18.00 -16.98
C MET A 294 1.87 -16.77 -16.10
N ASP A 295 0.92 -16.78 -15.17
CA ASP A 295 0.69 -15.66 -14.25
C ASP A 295 1.77 -15.61 -13.17
N ARG A 296 2.09 -16.74 -12.54
CA ARG A 296 3.08 -16.88 -11.46
C ARG A 296 4.48 -16.43 -11.89
N PHE A 297 4.88 -16.77 -13.11
CA PHE A 297 6.21 -16.44 -13.65
C PHE A 297 6.19 -15.27 -14.65
N CYS A 298 5.06 -14.54 -14.74
CA CYS A 298 4.91 -13.36 -15.59
C CYS A 298 5.25 -13.61 -17.08
N VAL A 299 4.89 -14.78 -17.60
CA VAL A 299 5.03 -15.12 -19.03
C VAL A 299 3.93 -14.40 -19.82
N SER A 300 4.34 -13.73 -20.89
CA SER A 300 3.43 -13.00 -21.80
C SER A 300 2.73 -13.94 -22.77
N ASP A 301 1.59 -13.50 -23.32
CA ASP A 301 0.86 -14.27 -24.35
C ASP A 301 1.71 -14.47 -25.61
N ALA A 302 2.52 -13.48 -25.97
CA ALA A 302 3.43 -13.57 -27.11
C ALA A 302 4.48 -14.67 -26.89
N ALA A 303 5.12 -14.68 -25.70
CA ALA A 303 6.11 -15.69 -25.35
C ALA A 303 5.51 -17.10 -25.33
N TYR A 304 4.34 -17.27 -24.71
CA TYR A 304 3.65 -18.57 -24.71
C TYR A 304 3.23 -18.98 -26.13
N HIS A 305 2.76 -18.04 -26.95
CA HIS A 305 2.38 -18.32 -28.32
C HIS A 305 3.57 -18.84 -29.13
N GLU A 306 4.71 -18.16 -29.11
CA GLU A 306 5.93 -18.60 -29.80
C GLU A 306 6.40 -19.98 -29.30
N PHE A 307 6.34 -20.21 -27.99
CA PHE A 307 6.71 -21.48 -27.38
C PHE A 307 5.78 -22.62 -27.83
N SER A 308 4.46 -22.40 -27.82
CA SER A 308 3.45 -23.36 -28.29
C SER A 308 3.54 -23.68 -29.79
N MET A 309 4.18 -22.81 -30.60
CA MET A 309 4.44 -23.08 -32.02
C MET A 309 5.70 -23.91 -32.23
N SER A 310 6.62 -23.90 -31.28
CA SER A 310 7.92 -24.57 -31.39
C SER A 310 7.92 -25.96 -30.76
N VAL A 311 7.00 -26.23 -29.83
CA VAL A 311 6.91 -27.49 -29.08
C VAL A 311 5.62 -28.23 -29.43
N HIS A 312 5.72 -29.48 -29.86
CA HIS A 312 4.56 -30.32 -30.14
C HIS A 312 3.85 -30.75 -28.85
N GLY A 313 2.51 -30.82 -28.88
CA GLY A 313 1.70 -31.29 -27.76
C GLY A 313 1.24 -30.23 -26.76
N MET A 314 1.56 -28.94 -26.98
CA MET A 314 1.09 -27.86 -26.12
C MET A 314 -0.30 -27.35 -26.49
N GLU A 315 -1.05 -26.85 -25.51
CA GLU A 315 -2.38 -26.28 -25.73
C GLU A 315 -2.30 -24.95 -26.47
N ARG A 316 -3.29 -24.73 -27.35
CA ARG A 316 -3.32 -23.55 -28.22
C ARG A 316 -3.55 -22.27 -27.40
N SER A 317 -2.81 -21.20 -27.73
CA SER A 317 -2.86 -19.90 -27.02
C SER A 317 -4.25 -19.26 -26.91
N TYR A 318 -5.20 -19.57 -27.79
CA TYR A 318 -6.56 -19.04 -27.68
C TYR A 318 -7.36 -19.69 -26.55
N LEU A 319 -7.09 -20.96 -26.21
CA LEU A 319 -7.75 -21.67 -25.11
C LEU A 319 -7.34 -21.08 -23.76
N VAL A 320 -6.04 -20.79 -23.61
CA VAL A 320 -5.51 -20.09 -22.43
C VAL A 320 -6.14 -18.69 -22.29
N ARG A 321 -6.34 -17.98 -23.41
CA ARG A 321 -7.02 -16.67 -23.42
C ARG A 321 -8.50 -16.77 -23.04
N GLN A 322 -9.21 -17.80 -23.50
CA GLN A 322 -10.60 -18.05 -23.10
C GLN A 322 -10.70 -18.38 -21.62
N CYS A 323 -9.89 -19.33 -21.13
CA CYS A 323 -9.80 -19.69 -19.71
C CYS A 323 -9.54 -18.46 -18.82
N ARG A 324 -8.60 -17.60 -19.23
CA ARG A 324 -8.33 -16.33 -18.53
C ARG A 324 -9.54 -15.41 -18.50
N SER A 325 -10.23 -15.24 -19.61
CA SER A 325 -11.43 -14.41 -19.71
C SER A 325 -12.53 -14.93 -18.79
N ASP A 326 -12.74 -16.25 -18.76
CA ASP A 326 -13.76 -16.87 -17.93
C ASP A 326 -13.44 -16.74 -16.44
N LEU A 327 -12.18 -16.93 -16.03
CA LEU A 327 -11.76 -16.67 -14.65
C LEU A 327 -11.91 -15.19 -14.26
N ASN A 328 -11.60 -14.26 -15.17
CA ASN A 328 -11.76 -12.83 -14.91
C ASN A 328 -13.22 -12.43 -14.66
N LYS A 329 -14.19 -13.06 -15.33
CA LYS A 329 -15.63 -12.80 -15.10
C LYS A 329 -16.07 -13.15 -13.68
N LEU A 330 -15.36 -14.07 -13.01
CA LEU A 330 -15.65 -14.48 -11.64
C LEU A 330 -15.03 -13.53 -10.59
N ILE A 331 -14.24 -12.54 -11.00
CA ILE A 331 -13.55 -11.61 -10.12
C ILE A 331 -14.21 -10.23 -10.26
N HIS A 332 -14.92 -9.81 -9.21
CA HIS A 332 -15.56 -8.50 -9.18
C HIS A 332 -14.55 -7.42 -8.78
N ILE A 333 -14.27 -6.51 -9.71
CA ILE A 333 -13.37 -5.37 -9.52
C ILE A 333 -14.11 -4.09 -9.93
N THR A 334 -13.90 -3.01 -9.18
CA THR A 334 -14.45 -1.68 -9.47
C THR A 334 -13.33 -0.66 -9.53
N ARG A 335 -13.57 0.47 -10.21
CA ARG A 335 -12.61 1.58 -10.22
C ARG A 335 -12.60 2.26 -8.87
N THR A 336 -11.42 2.64 -8.40
CA THR A 336 -11.33 3.49 -7.20
C THR A 336 -11.91 4.87 -7.48
N PRO A 337 -12.56 5.52 -6.51
CA PRO A 337 -13.02 6.90 -6.66
C PRO A 337 -11.89 7.89 -6.95
N GLY A 338 -12.19 8.97 -7.65
CA GLY A 338 -11.27 10.06 -7.97
C GLY A 338 -10.56 9.93 -9.32
N ASN A 339 -9.64 10.86 -9.59
CA ASN A 339 -9.02 11.02 -10.92
C ASN A 339 -7.78 10.15 -11.13
N GLN A 340 -7.34 9.43 -10.11
CA GLN A 340 -6.16 8.57 -10.19
C GLN A 340 -6.54 7.19 -10.75
N PRO A 341 -5.79 6.64 -11.71
CA PRO A 341 -6.03 5.28 -12.21
C PRO A 341 -5.86 4.25 -11.09
N GLY A 342 -6.95 3.62 -10.67
CA GLY A 342 -6.91 2.60 -9.63
C GLY A 342 -8.05 1.61 -9.75
N VAL A 343 -7.91 0.50 -9.04
CA VAL A 343 -8.88 -0.58 -8.97
C VAL A 343 -9.00 -1.07 -7.53
N GLN A 344 -10.20 -1.48 -7.14
CA GLN A 344 -10.49 -2.02 -5.82
C GLN A 344 -11.47 -3.20 -5.92
N MET A 345 -11.57 -3.93 -4.82
CA MET A 345 -12.56 -4.97 -4.58
C MET A 345 -13.28 -4.69 -3.27
N SER A 346 -14.48 -5.23 -3.09
CA SER A 346 -15.15 -5.15 -1.79
C SER A 346 -14.35 -5.95 -0.77
N PHE A 347 -13.90 -5.27 0.29
CA PHE A 347 -13.19 -5.87 1.41
C PHE A 347 -14.09 -6.88 2.12
N LYS A 348 -15.38 -6.53 2.29
CA LYS A 348 -16.37 -7.40 2.95
C LYS A 348 -16.60 -8.71 2.21
N GLU A 349 -16.81 -8.65 0.90
CA GLU A 349 -17.07 -9.84 0.08
C GLU A 349 -15.84 -10.76 0.04
N GLU A 350 -14.65 -10.16 -0.11
CA GLU A 350 -13.40 -10.92 -0.15
C GLU A 350 -13.09 -11.55 1.22
N LEU A 351 -13.29 -10.82 2.32
CA LEU A 351 -13.13 -11.39 3.66
C LEU A 351 -14.09 -12.57 3.88
N HIS A 352 -15.34 -12.47 3.42
CA HIS A 352 -16.31 -13.55 3.50
C HIS A 352 -15.90 -14.77 2.66
N TYR A 353 -15.40 -14.55 1.45
CA TYR A 353 -14.87 -15.63 0.59
C TYR A 353 -13.75 -16.41 1.28
N GLN A 354 -12.80 -15.71 1.88
CA GLN A 354 -11.64 -16.31 2.55
C GLN A 354 -12.03 -17.06 3.81
N LEU A 355 -12.94 -16.51 4.61
CA LEU A 355 -13.49 -17.20 5.79
C LEU A 355 -14.25 -18.46 5.39
N LYS A 356 -15.03 -18.42 4.31
CA LYS A 356 -15.74 -19.59 3.80
C LYS A 356 -14.77 -20.69 3.34
N LYS A 357 -13.73 -20.34 2.59
CA LYS A 357 -12.66 -21.28 2.19
C LYS A 357 -12.08 -22.00 3.41
N LYS A 358 -11.77 -21.26 4.48
CA LYS A 358 -11.26 -21.87 5.74
C LYS A 358 -12.29 -22.71 6.47
N MET A 359 -13.57 -22.35 6.41
CA MET A 359 -14.65 -23.15 6.98
C MET A 359 -14.72 -24.50 6.30
N ASP A 360 -14.65 -24.50 4.97
CA ASP A 360 -14.72 -25.71 4.14
C ASP A 360 -13.47 -26.59 4.37
N GLU A 361 -12.31 -25.99 4.65
CA GLU A 361 -11.06 -26.68 5.00
C GLU A 361 -10.97 -27.11 6.48
N GLY A 362 -11.95 -26.74 7.32
CA GLY A 362 -11.96 -27.06 8.76
C GLY A 362 -10.91 -26.32 9.59
N LEU A 363 -10.41 -25.18 9.11
CA LEU A 363 -9.30 -24.40 9.69
C LEU A 363 -9.75 -23.19 10.53
N ILE A 364 -11.05 -23.05 10.83
CA ILE A 364 -11.57 -21.92 11.61
C ILE A 364 -11.29 -22.11 13.11
N ASN A 365 -10.80 -21.05 13.75
CA ASN A 365 -10.70 -21.00 15.21
C ASN A 365 -12.05 -20.75 15.89
N ASN A 366 -12.32 -21.51 16.96
CA ASN A 366 -13.51 -21.35 17.81
C ASN A 366 -13.60 -19.97 18.51
N ASN A 367 -12.49 -19.23 18.60
CA ASN A 367 -12.42 -17.91 19.23
C ASN A 367 -12.53 -16.74 18.23
N GLY A 368 -12.88 -17.03 16.97
CA GLY A 368 -12.95 -16.05 15.88
C GLY A 368 -11.59 -15.74 15.23
N GLU A 369 -11.63 -15.26 13.99
CA GLU A 369 -10.45 -14.91 13.22
C GLU A 369 -10.10 -13.42 13.38
N LYS A 370 -8.79 -13.12 13.47
CA LYS A 370 -8.30 -11.74 13.51
C LYS A 370 -7.81 -11.33 12.12
N VAL A 371 -8.17 -10.13 11.67
CA VAL A 371 -7.79 -9.60 10.36
C VAL A 371 -6.78 -8.46 10.53
N LYS A 372 -5.74 -8.46 9.71
CA LYS A 372 -4.73 -7.41 9.62
C LYS A 372 -4.88 -6.71 8.29
N ILE A 373 -4.97 -5.38 8.32
CA ILE A 373 -4.94 -4.52 7.14
C ILE A 373 -3.53 -3.94 6.99
N SER A 374 -3.08 -3.74 5.76
CA SER A 374 -1.76 -3.20 5.45
C SER A 374 -1.80 -2.37 4.18
N GLY A 375 -1.10 -1.24 4.19
CA GLY A 375 -0.90 -0.38 3.02
C GLY A 375 0.57 -0.02 2.86
N ASP A 376 1.02 0.12 1.62
CA ASP A 376 2.39 0.58 1.31
C ASP A 376 2.43 1.30 -0.03
N GLY A 377 3.23 2.38 -0.10
CA GLY A 377 3.55 3.09 -1.33
C GLY A 377 4.83 2.54 -1.95
N ALA A 378 4.75 2.04 -3.19
CA ALA A 378 5.88 1.46 -3.90
C ALA A 378 6.16 2.16 -5.23
N LYS A 379 7.43 2.58 -5.40
CA LYS A 379 7.94 3.09 -6.67
C LYS A 379 8.12 1.94 -7.66
N MET A 380 7.45 2.00 -8.82
CA MET A 380 7.50 0.97 -9.86
C MET A 380 8.44 1.32 -11.02
N SER A 381 8.59 2.61 -11.31
CA SER A 381 9.53 3.12 -12.31
C SER A 381 10.04 4.51 -11.90
N ARG A 382 10.85 5.16 -12.76
CA ARG A 382 11.27 6.56 -12.52
C ARG A 382 10.10 7.52 -12.45
N ILE A 383 8.99 7.22 -13.12
CA ILE A 383 7.82 8.09 -13.30
C ILE A 383 6.53 7.50 -12.69
N ALA A 384 6.52 6.23 -12.30
CA ALA A 384 5.33 5.55 -11.80
C ALA A 384 5.51 5.13 -10.33
N ASN A 385 4.58 5.58 -9.49
CA ASN A 385 4.42 5.18 -8.10
C ASN A 385 3.04 4.57 -7.95
N PHE A 386 2.92 3.58 -7.08
CA PHE A 386 1.64 2.94 -6.81
C PHE A 386 1.47 2.75 -5.31
N ILE A 387 0.21 2.71 -4.89
CA ILE A 387 -0.22 2.44 -3.53
C ILE A 387 -0.95 1.10 -3.56
N VAL A 388 -0.50 0.17 -2.72
CA VAL A 388 -1.18 -1.12 -2.52
C VAL A 388 -1.85 -1.09 -1.16
N LEU A 389 -3.12 -1.47 -1.11
CA LEU A 389 -3.86 -1.79 0.11
C LEU A 389 -4.24 -3.26 0.10
N SER A 390 -4.05 -3.95 1.21
CA SER A 390 -4.27 -5.39 1.33
C SER A 390 -4.68 -5.77 2.76
N PHE A 391 -5.21 -6.97 2.92
CA PHE A 391 -5.47 -7.58 4.22
C PHE A 391 -4.99 -9.02 4.30
N SER A 392 -4.89 -9.55 5.50
CA SER A 392 -4.53 -10.95 5.77
C SER A 392 -5.28 -11.42 7.01
N ILE A 393 -5.67 -12.70 7.05
CA ILE A 393 -6.13 -13.33 8.28
C ILE A 393 -4.88 -13.70 9.08
N ILE A 394 -4.79 -13.30 10.35
CA ILE A 394 -3.57 -13.40 11.17
C ILE A 394 -3.12 -14.85 11.44
N SER A 395 -4.03 -15.80 11.31
CA SER A 395 -3.73 -17.23 11.36
C SER A 395 -3.04 -17.73 10.09
N ASP A 396 -3.13 -17.00 8.98
CA ASP A 396 -2.51 -17.31 7.70
C ASP A 396 -1.30 -16.42 7.40
N GLU A 397 -0.37 -16.94 6.59
CA GLU A 397 0.74 -16.16 6.05
C GLU A 397 0.36 -15.43 4.74
N GLU A 398 -0.85 -15.67 4.22
CA GLU A 398 -1.32 -15.16 2.94
C GLU A 398 -1.91 -13.76 3.04
N GLN A 399 -1.50 -12.91 2.09
CA GLN A 399 -1.91 -11.53 2.03
C GLN A 399 -2.66 -11.27 0.73
N ILE A 400 -3.81 -10.63 0.86
CA ILE A 400 -4.83 -10.49 -0.16
C ILE A 400 -4.97 -9.01 -0.49
N MET A 401 -4.76 -8.67 -1.75
CA MET A 401 -4.90 -7.30 -2.22
C MET A 401 -6.37 -6.88 -2.24
N SER A 402 -6.65 -5.68 -1.71
CA SER A 402 -7.98 -5.05 -1.71
C SER A 402 -8.08 -3.89 -2.68
N ALA A 403 -7.02 -3.07 -2.77
CA ALA A 403 -6.97 -1.94 -3.70
C ALA A 403 -5.56 -1.73 -4.23
N TYR A 404 -5.49 -1.23 -5.46
CA TYR A 404 -4.26 -0.90 -6.14
C TYR A 404 -4.42 0.37 -6.98
N VAL A 405 -3.66 1.40 -6.64
CA VAL A 405 -3.83 2.76 -7.15
C VAL A 405 -2.52 3.27 -7.71
N SER A 406 -2.53 3.84 -8.91
CA SER A 406 -1.41 4.59 -9.46
C SER A 406 -1.41 5.99 -8.86
N GLY A 407 -0.31 6.40 -8.22
CA GLY A 407 -0.21 7.71 -7.60
C GLY A 407 0.94 7.81 -6.61
N LYS A 408 1.30 9.03 -6.25
CA LYS A 408 2.18 9.26 -5.09
C LYS A 408 1.40 8.93 -3.81
N GLU A 409 2.10 8.33 -2.85
CA GLU A 409 1.59 8.12 -1.51
C GLU A 409 1.37 9.50 -0.85
N ASP A 410 0.15 9.99 -0.97
CA ASP A 410 -0.31 11.25 -0.42
C ASP A 410 -1.64 11.04 0.28
N TYR A 411 -1.84 11.72 1.40
CA TYR A 411 -3.03 11.56 2.23
C TYR A 411 -4.31 11.95 1.47
N GLY A 412 -4.27 13.00 0.64
CA GLY A 412 -5.41 13.43 -0.18
C GLY A 412 -5.80 12.35 -1.19
N VAL A 413 -4.80 11.78 -1.87
CA VAL A 413 -4.99 10.67 -2.82
C VAL A 413 -5.57 9.45 -2.12
N ILE A 414 -5.01 9.03 -0.99
CA ILE A 414 -5.43 7.84 -0.24
C ILE A 414 -6.87 8.01 0.30
N LYS A 415 -7.18 9.19 0.86
CA LYS A 415 -8.50 9.49 1.44
C LYS A 415 -9.61 9.37 0.40
N VAL A 416 -9.37 9.83 -0.83
CA VAL A 416 -10.36 9.76 -1.92
C VAL A 416 -10.39 8.35 -2.52
N THR A 417 -9.25 7.81 -2.93
CA THR A 417 -9.19 6.56 -3.71
C THR A 417 -9.48 5.31 -2.90
N CYS A 418 -9.12 5.28 -1.61
CA CYS A 418 -9.36 4.14 -0.73
C CYS A 418 -10.55 4.40 0.22
N GLY A 419 -11.28 5.51 0.05
CA GLY A 419 -12.34 5.94 0.96
C GLY A 419 -13.45 4.91 1.16
N GLU A 420 -13.88 4.24 0.08
CA GLU A 420 -14.92 3.19 0.13
C GLU A 420 -14.43 1.94 0.89
N VAL A 421 -13.21 1.47 0.59
CA VAL A 421 -12.59 0.36 1.32
C VAL A 421 -12.42 0.71 2.80
N PHE A 422 -12.01 1.94 3.11
CA PHE A 422 -11.93 2.40 4.49
C PHE A 422 -13.29 2.51 5.15
N GLN A 423 -14.35 2.86 4.44
CA GLN A 423 -15.71 2.86 5.00
C GLN A 423 -16.16 1.45 5.35
N GLU A 424 -15.99 0.47 4.44
CA GLU A 424 -16.31 -0.94 4.74
C GLU A 424 -15.50 -1.45 5.94
N ILE A 425 -14.22 -1.11 5.98
CA ILE A 425 -13.32 -1.43 7.09
C ILE A 425 -13.80 -0.72 8.36
N ASN A 426 -14.18 0.55 8.31
CA ASN A 426 -14.61 1.34 9.48
C ASN A 426 -15.96 0.86 10.02
N ASP A 427 -16.90 0.47 9.17
CA ASP A 427 -18.15 -0.19 9.60
C ASP A 427 -17.86 -1.50 10.35
N LEU A 428 -16.79 -2.19 9.98
CA LEU A 428 -16.29 -3.39 10.66
C LEU A 428 -15.40 -3.05 11.88
N ILE A 429 -14.69 -1.92 11.86
CA ILE A 429 -13.76 -1.39 12.88
C ILE A 429 -14.46 -0.50 13.93
N ASP A 430 -15.74 -0.14 13.78
CA ASP A 430 -16.60 0.27 14.91
C ASP A 430 -16.71 -0.87 15.96
N LYS A 431 -16.01 -2.00 15.71
CA LYS A 431 -15.68 -3.11 16.61
C LYS A 431 -14.15 -3.29 16.95
N LYS A 432 -13.24 -2.30 16.69
CA LYS A 432 -11.81 -2.01 17.11
C LYS A 432 -10.57 -2.39 16.21
N SER A 433 -9.42 -1.67 16.38
CA SER A 433 -8.29 -1.32 15.43
C SER A 433 -6.78 -1.50 15.91
N ILE A 434 -5.70 -1.35 15.05
CA ILE A 434 -4.18 -1.14 15.33
C ILE A 434 -3.17 -0.96 14.09
N ASN A 435 -1.87 -0.50 14.27
CA ASN A 435 -0.68 -0.29 13.30
C ASN A 435 0.83 -0.58 13.81
N VAL A 436 1.94 -0.42 12.97
CA VAL A 436 3.32 -1.13 12.91
C VAL A 436 4.68 -0.28 12.90
N ILE A 437 5.93 -0.89 12.94
CA ILE A 437 7.32 -0.45 13.41
C ILE A 437 8.56 -0.82 12.48
N LYS A 438 9.74 -0.11 12.55
CA LYS A 438 11.11 -0.41 11.97
C LYS A 438 12.35 0.02 12.85
N ILE A 439 13.12 -0.89 13.49
CA ILE A 439 14.18 -0.51 14.49
C ILE A 439 15.64 -0.62 13.99
N THR A 440 15.92 -1.44 12.98
CA THR A 440 17.29 -1.88 12.63
C THR A 440 18.20 -0.78 12.08
N ASP A 441 17.65 0.24 11.46
CA ASP A 441 18.40 1.20 10.65
C ASP A 441 19.24 2.17 11.51
N ILE A 442 18.91 2.28 12.80
CA ILE A 442 19.56 3.16 13.77
C ILE A 442 20.83 2.54 14.32
N LEU A 443 20.82 1.23 14.56
CA LEU A 443 21.99 0.52 15.09
C LEU A 443 23.13 0.48 14.06
N GLU A 444 22.77 0.37 12.79
CA GLU A 444 23.71 0.45 11.66
C GLU A 444 24.34 1.84 11.58
N ARG A 445 23.52 2.91 11.61
CA ARG A 445 24.00 4.30 11.58
C ARG A 445 25.00 4.60 12.71
N ASN A 446 24.70 4.16 13.93
CA ASN A 446 25.48 4.54 15.10
C ASN A 446 26.90 3.95 15.10
N ILE A 447 27.08 2.70 14.66
CA ILE A 447 28.42 2.09 14.58
C ILE A 447 29.24 2.65 13.42
N ILE A 448 28.60 2.94 12.29
CA ILE A 448 29.27 3.58 11.15
C ILE A 448 29.78 4.97 11.56
N ASN A 449 28.96 5.76 12.24
CA ASN A 449 29.35 7.08 12.72
C ASN A 449 30.46 7.02 13.78
N SER A 450 30.38 6.10 14.75
CA SER A 450 31.42 5.93 15.78
C SER A 450 32.79 5.58 15.15
N CYS A 451 32.83 4.72 14.14
CA CYS A 451 34.08 4.40 13.42
C CYS A 451 34.61 5.58 12.58
N ILE A 452 33.72 6.36 11.95
CA ILE A 452 34.10 7.58 11.20
C ILE A 452 34.69 8.63 12.15
N GLU A 453 34.06 8.86 13.30
CA GLU A 453 34.55 9.81 14.29
C GLU A 453 35.86 9.37 14.93
N TRP A 454 36.07 8.06 15.08
CA TRP A 454 37.34 7.53 15.55
C TRP A 454 38.45 7.76 14.51
N ASP A 455 38.20 7.50 13.23
CA ASP A 455 39.12 7.86 12.14
C ASP A 455 39.41 9.37 12.12
N VAL A 456 38.40 10.22 12.34
CA VAL A 456 38.57 11.69 12.44
C VAL A 456 39.41 12.09 13.66
N ARG A 457 39.18 11.47 14.83
CA ARG A 457 39.94 11.74 16.06
C ARG A 457 41.43 11.35 15.91
N GLU A 458 41.74 10.26 15.21
CA GLU A 458 43.11 9.82 14.96
C GLU A 458 43.82 10.60 13.83
N ALA A 459 43.07 11.05 12.82
CA ALA A 459 43.59 11.89 11.73
C ALA A 459 44.13 13.25 12.22
N VAL A 460 43.65 13.76 13.36
CA VAL A 460 44.18 14.97 14.03
C VAL A 460 45.58 14.74 14.61
N GLN A 461 45.98 13.48 14.86
CA GLN A 461 47.27 13.13 15.47
C GLN A 461 48.28 12.56 14.46
N HIS A 462 47.84 11.84 13.41
CA HIS A 462 48.71 11.30 12.34
C HIS A 462 47.95 11.24 11.00
N SER A 463 48.58 11.63 9.88
CA SER A 463 47.99 11.53 8.54
C SER A 463 48.01 10.08 8.02
N GLY A 464 47.00 9.29 8.38
CA GLY A 464 46.79 7.91 7.91
C GLY A 464 45.40 7.67 7.27
N PRO A 465 45.23 6.63 6.44
CA PRO A 465 43.94 6.30 5.81
C PRO A 465 42.89 5.83 6.85
N ASN A 466 41.60 5.99 6.53
CA ASN A 466 40.41 5.61 7.34
C ASN A 466 40.41 4.12 7.76
N LYS A 467 41.23 3.76 8.74
CA LYS A 467 41.55 2.40 9.11
C LYS A 467 40.37 1.73 9.82
N HIS A 468 39.68 2.46 10.70
CA HIS A 468 38.60 1.93 11.52
C HIS A 468 37.32 1.69 10.72
N LEU A 469 36.93 2.63 9.86
CA LEU A 469 35.84 2.44 8.91
C LEU A 469 36.11 1.29 7.94
N THR A 470 37.34 1.18 7.43
CA THR A 470 37.72 0.09 6.52
C THR A 470 37.65 -1.27 7.22
N ASN A 471 38.09 -1.35 8.48
CA ASN A 471 38.01 -2.57 9.28
C ASN A 471 36.56 -2.95 9.62
N LEU A 472 35.70 -1.98 9.95
CA LEU A 472 34.27 -2.20 10.17
C LEU A 472 33.58 -2.71 8.89
N VAL A 473 33.84 -2.09 7.73
CA VAL A 473 33.31 -2.53 6.44
C VAL A 473 33.79 -3.94 6.11
N ALA A 474 35.04 -4.27 6.41
CA ALA A 474 35.57 -5.62 6.26
C ALA A 474 34.89 -6.63 7.21
N ALA A 475 34.62 -6.26 8.46
CA ALA A 475 33.92 -7.09 9.44
C ALA A 475 32.46 -7.37 9.04
N ILE A 476 31.70 -6.34 8.63
CA ILE A 476 30.35 -6.48 8.09
C ILE A 476 30.37 -7.35 6.83
N SER A 477 31.36 -7.15 5.95
CA SER A 477 31.52 -7.97 4.74
C SER A 477 31.87 -9.42 5.05
N ASN A 478 32.65 -9.67 6.11
CA ASN A 478 33.00 -11.00 6.60
C ASN A 478 31.82 -11.72 7.27
N CYS A 479 30.69 -11.04 7.51
CA CYS A 479 29.42 -11.68 7.84
C CYS A 479 28.72 -12.28 6.59
N GLY A 480 29.35 -12.23 5.41
CA GLY A 480 28.83 -12.80 4.18
C GLY A 480 27.78 -11.92 3.50
N VAL A 481 27.92 -10.59 3.65
CA VAL A 481 27.06 -9.54 3.07
C VAL A 481 27.93 -8.61 2.23
N ALA A 482 27.43 -8.11 1.11
CA ALA A 482 28.11 -7.06 0.35
C ALA A 482 27.75 -5.69 0.96
N PHE A 483 28.73 -5.01 1.54
CA PHE A 483 28.53 -3.75 2.25
C PHE A 483 29.62 -2.72 1.88
N SER A 484 29.22 -1.47 1.70
CA SER A 484 30.13 -0.37 1.38
C SER A 484 29.62 0.92 2.04
N VAL A 485 30.54 1.80 2.39
CA VAL A 485 30.26 3.14 2.94
C VAL A 485 30.97 4.14 2.02
N TRP A 486 30.30 5.23 1.65
CA TRP A 486 30.84 6.27 0.79
C TRP A 486 30.43 7.66 1.29
N GLN A 487 31.25 8.67 1.03
CA GLN A 487 30.93 10.04 1.38
C GLN A 487 29.97 10.63 0.32
N LYS A 488 28.91 11.33 0.74
CA LYS A 488 28.05 12.07 -0.19
C LYS A 488 28.85 13.23 -0.80
N PRO A 489 28.85 13.40 -2.12
CA PRO A 489 29.41 14.60 -2.74
C PRO A 489 28.47 15.79 -2.53
N ASN A 490 29.04 16.96 -2.26
CA ASN A 490 28.32 18.24 -2.40
C ASN A 490 28.02 18.52 -3.88
N GLY A 491 27.19 19.53 -4.16
CA GLY A 491 26.95 20.02 -5.53
C GLY A 491 28.24 20.30 -6.33
N ASP A 492 29.32 20.64 -5.61
CA ASP A 492 30.65 20.94 -6.17
C ASP A 492 31.58 19.72 -6.23
N LYS A 493 31.06 18.49 -6.06
CA LYS A 493 31.79 17.21 -6.02
C LYS A 493 32.85 17.06 -4.92
N LYS A 494 33.03 18.04 -4.03
CA LYS A 494 33.82 17.90 -2.80
C LYS A 494 33.07 17.08 -1.74
N GLY A 495 33.80 16.39 -0.86
CA GLY A 495 33.23 15.58 0.21
C GLY A 495 32.39 16.41 1.18
N SER A 496 31.14 15.98 1.42
CA SER A 496 30.17 16.72 2.25
C SER A 496 30.40 16.61 3.76
N GLY A 497 31.32 15.75 4.21
CA GLY A 497 31.40 15.33 5.63
C GLY A 497 30.32 14.30 6.02
N TYR A 498 29.28 14.10 5.21
CA TYR A 498 28.22 13.12 5.45
C TYR A 498 28.47 11.83 4.67
N TYR A 499 28.27 10.69 5.32
CA TYR A 499 28.46 9.37 4.73
C TYR A 499 27.12 8.69 4.48
N ASP A 500 27.04 7.93 3.40
CA ASP A 500 25.95 7.03 3.05
C ASP A 500 26.50 5.60 2.95
N TRP A 501 25.65 4.59 3.05
CA TRP A 501 26.08 3.20 3.02
C TRP A 501 25.09 2.30 2.30
N SER A 502 25.60 1.14 1.91
CA SER A 502 24.84 0.12 1.21
C SER A 502 23.60 -0.28 2.02
N SER A 503 22.40 0.06 1.53
CA SER A 503 21.14 -0.37 2.14
C SER A 503 21.08 -1.90 2.20
N MET A 504 20.99 -2.47 3.40
CA MET A 504 20.94 -3.91 3.58
C MET A 504 19.50 -4.42 3.48
N VAL A 505 19.30 -5.52 2.73
CA VAL A 505 18.02 -6.23 2.71
C VAL A 505 17.80 -6.97 4.04
N GLY A 506 16.55 -7.25 4.40
CA GLY A 506 16.22 -7.81 5.73
C GLY A 506 16.93 -9.12 6.07
N SER A 507 17.24 -9.97 5.09
CA SER A 507 18.02 -11.21 5.28
C SER A 507 19.49 -10.94 5.62
N ASP A 508 20.08 -9.89 5.06
CA ASP A 508 21.45 -9.46 5.34
C ASP A 508 21.52 -8.82 6.73
N LYS A 509 20.55 -7.96 7.09
CA LYS A 509 20.43 -7.37 8.44
C LYS A 509 20.36 -8.43 9.54
N LYS A 510 19.55 -9.48 9.36
CA LYS A 510 19.46 -10.62 10.29
C LYS A 510 20.80 -11.33 10.47
N ARG A 511 21.57 -11.47 9.38
CA ARG A 511 22.89 -12.12 9.44
C ARG A 511 23.89 -11.25 10.18
N VAL A 512 23.95 -9.96 9.87
CA VAL A 512 24.83 -9.00 10.56
C VAL A 512 24.51 -8.94 12.05
N LEU A 513 23.23 -8.82 12.42
CA LEU A 513 22.79 -8.80 13.81
C LEU A 513 23.24 -10.06 14.59
N LYS A 514 23.21 -11.23 13.94
CA LYS A 514 23.58 -12.49 14.56
C LYS A 514 25.10 -12.71 14.68
N THR A 515 25.89 -12.29 13.69
CA THR A 515 27.30 -12.73 13.57
C THR A 515 28.34 -11.61 13.70
N LEU A 516 27.94 -10.35 13.59
CA LEU A 516 28.86 -9.21 13.75
C LEU A 516 29.40 -9.08 15.20
N PRO A 517 28.60 -9.29 16.27
CA PRO A 517 29.05 -9.00 17.63
C PRO A 517 30.30 -9.77 18.05
N ASP A 518 30.44 -11.02 17.59
CA ASP A 518 31.60 -11.87 17.88
C ASP A 518 32.87 -11.47 17.10
N LYS A 519 32.76 -10.48 16.20
CA LYS A 519 33.85 -9.96 15.36
C LYS A 519 34.21 -8.51 15.70
N LEU A 520 33.53 -7.89 16.66
CA LEU A 520 33.76 -6.49 17.05
C LEU A 520 34.90 -6.33 18.07
N GLU A 521 35.35 -7.43 18.67
CA GLU A 521 36.47 -7.40 19.60
C GLU A 521 37.75 -6.91 18.90
N GLY A 522 38.38 -5.87 19.45
CA GLY A 522 39.55 -5.20 18.85
C GLY A 522 39.23 -4.27 17.66
N LEU A 523 37.96 -4.10 17.29
CA LEU A 523 37.50 -3.17 16.24
C LEU A 523 36.77 -1.93 16.79
N LEU A 524 36.66 -1.81 18.11
CA LEU A 524 36.01 -0.71 18.83
C LEU A 524 36.93 -0.19 19.94
N PRO A 525 36.74 1.06 20.42
CA PRO A 525 37.55 1.60 21.51
C PRO A 525 37.46 0.74 22.78
N GLU A 526 38.60 0.48 23.45
CA GLU A 526 38.69 -0.47 24.58
C GLU A 526 37.75 -0.12 25.75
N ASN A 527 37.46 1.17 25.94
CA ASN A 527 36.60 1.70 27.00
C ASN A 527 35.09 1.52 26.77
N SER A 528 34.67 1.14 25.55
CA SER A 528 33.27 0.98 25.15
C SER A 528 32.98 -0.35 24.42
N CYS A 529 34.02 -1.07 23.99
CA CYS A 529 33.92 -2.29 23.19
C CYS A 529 33.01 -3.36 23.83
N HIS A 530 33.20 -3.65 25.11
CA HIS A 530 32.43 -4.68 25.82
C HIS A 530 30.93 -4.32 25.90
N GLU A 531 30.60 -3.08 26.24
CA GLU A 531 29.22 -2.60 26.31
C GLU A 531 28.54 -2.54 24.94
N VAL A 532 29.26 -2.18 23.87
CA VAL A 532 28.73 -2.19 22.50
C VAL A 532 28.46 -3.63 22.02
N ILE A 533 29.36 -4.57 22.31
CA ILE A 533 29.14 -6.00 22.00
C ILE A 533 27.92 -6.53 22.75
N LYS A 534 27.81 -6.24 24.06
CA LYS A 534 26.65 -6.61 24.88
C LYS A 534 25.36 -6.03 24.29
N LEU A 535 25.36 -4.75 23.92
CA LEU A 535 24.20 -4.07 23.33
C LEU A 535 23.68 -4.79 22.09
N TRP A 536 24.56 -5.27 21.20
CA TRP A 536 24.15 -6.01 20.02
C TRP A 536 23.61 -7.41 20.33
N LYS A 537 24.26 -8.13 21.25
CA LYS A 537 23.81 -9.47 21.66
C LYS A 537 22.44 -9.41 22.34
N ASP A 538 22.26 -8.44 23.24
CA ASP A 538 21.00 -8.20 23.93
C ASP A 538 19.90 -7.76 22.94
N PHE A 539 20.23 -6.93 21.94
CA PHE A 539 19.27 -6.58 20.89
C PHE A 539 18.90 -7.79 20.02
N ASN A 540 19.86 -8.66 19.66
CA ASN A 540 19.55 -9.88 18.92
C ASN A 540 18.58 -10.78 19.70
N ASN A 541 18.77 -10.92 21.02
CA ASN A 541 17.85 -11.67 21.88
C ASN A 541 16.44 -11.05 21.91
N LEU A 542 16.34 -9.72 22.06
CA LEU A 542 15.05 -9.01 21.96
C LEU A 542 14.40 -9.20 20.59
N TYR A 543 15.18 -9.15 19.52
CA TYR A 543 14.70 -9.34 18.15
C TYR A 543 14.17 -10.76 17.91
N GLU A 544 14.81 -11.79 18.44
CA GLU A 544 14.32 -13.18 18.40
C GLU A 544 12.95 -13.31 19.08
N HIS A 545 12.74 -12.65 20.22
CA HIS A 545 11.44 -12.61 20.89
C HIS A 545 10.35 -11.89 20.08
N ILE A 546 10.68 -10.76 19.44
CA ILE A 546 9.76 -10.01 18.56
C ILE A 546 9.38 -10.84 17.33
N THR A 547 10.31 -11.66 16.84
CA THR A 547 10.16 -12.49 15.64
C THR A 547 9.74 -13.94 15.94
N ALA A 548 9.30 -14.22 17.17
CA ALA A 548 8.64 -15.46 17.51
C ALA A 548 7.17 -15.42 17.06
N TRP A 549 6.69 -16.52 16.46
CA TRP A 549 5.29 -16.67 16.05
C TRP A 549 4.35 -16.80 17.27
N ASN A 550 4.81 -17.52 18.29
CA ASN A 550 4.12 -17.77 19.55
C ASN A 550 5.12 -17.62 20.71
N PRO A 551 5.34 -16.38 21.20
CA PRO A 551 6.21 -16.14 22.35
C PRO A 551 5.68 -16.84 23.61
N SER A 552 6.56 -17.46 24.40
CA SER A 552 6.18 -18.08 25.68
C SER A 552 5.72 -17.03 26.71
N GLN A 553 4.98 -17.45 27.73
CA GLN A 553 4.52 -16.53 28.78
C GLN A 553 5.69 -15.89 29.54
N GLU A 554 6.78 -16.62 29.74
CA GLU A 554 8.01 -16.13 30.35
C GLU A 554 8.63 -14.99 29.53
N VAL A 555 8.69 -15.15 28.21
CA VAL A 555 9.17 -14.09 27.30
C VAL A 555 8.27 -12.87 27.39
N LYS A 556 6.94 -13.05 27.37
CA LYS A 556 5.99 -11.92 27.45
C LYS A 556 6.14 -11.13 28.76
N ASN A 557 6.35 -11.83 29.88
CA ASN A 557 6.48 -11.22 31.20
C ASN A 557 7.83 -10.48 31.37
N SER A 558 8.92 -11.08 30.88
CA SER A 558 10.29 -10.53 31.03
C SER A 558 10.68 -9.51 29.94
N PHE A 559 9.92 -9.38 28.86
CA PHE A 559 10.30 -8.54 27.71
C PHE A 559 10.51 -7.06 28.08
N PHE A 560 9.62 -6.48 28.89
CA PHE A 560 9.70 -5.07 29.29
C PHE A 560 10.99 -4.76 30.06
N GLU A 561 11.36 -5.65 30.98
CA GLU A 561 12.56 -5.51 31.79
C GLU A 561 13.82 -5.60 30.92
N LYS A 562 13.89 -6.62 30.04
CA LYS A 562 15.00 -6.79 29.08
C LYS A 562 15.15 -5.60 28.12
N ALA A 563 14.04 -5.09 27.58
CA ALA A 563 14.05 -3.93 26.69
C ALA A 563 14.49 -2.65 27.42
N THR A 564 14.05 -2.47 28.66
CA THR A 564 14.44 -1.34 29.50
C THR A 564 15.93 -1.41 29.86
N GLU A 565 16.44 -2.58 30.22
CA GLU A 565 17.87 -2.79 30.50
C GLU A 565 18.73 -2.52 29.26
N TRP A 566 18.25 -2.94 28.09
CA TRP A 566 18.90 -2.63 26.83
C TRP A 566 18.99 -1.13 26.57
N VAL A 567 17.91 -0.36 26.76
CA VAL A 567 17.93 1.11 26.63
C VAL A 567 18.81 1.78 27.68
N LYS A 568 18.85 1.26 28.91
CA LYS A 568 19.78 1.76 29.93
C LYS A 568 21.23 1.57 29.49
N THR A 569 21.56 0.39 28.95
CA THR A 569 22.88 0.09 28.39
C THR A 569 23.20 1.04 27.22
N PHE A 570 22.25 1.24 26.30
CA PHE A 570 22.36 2.21 25.21
C PHE A 570 22.70 3.62 25.73
N LEU A 571 21.92 4.14 26.67
CA LEU A 571 22.13 5.50 27.19
C LEU A 571 23.40 5.67 28.01
N SER A 572 23.90 4.60 28.65
CA SER A 572 25.15 4.62 29.41
C SER A 572 26.38 4.90 28.52
N LEU A 573 26.29 4.55 27.24
CA LEU A 573 27.32 4.83 26.24
C LEU A 573 27.30 6.27 25.75
N GLY A 574 26.24 7.05 26.02
CA GLY A 574 26.07 8.40 25.47
C GLY A 574 27.11 9.43 25.91
N ASN A 575 27.87 9.16 26.98
CA ASN A 575 29.01 9.98 27.41
C ASN A 575 30.37 9.38 26.97
N LYS A 576 30.37 8.18 26.39
CA LYS A 576 31.58 7.44 25.99
C LYS A 576 31.77 7.45 24.47
N GLU A 577 30.69 7.32 23.71
CA GLU A 577 30.66 7.25 22.25
C GLU A 577 29.50 8.10 21.72
N ASP A 578 29.73 8.78 20.59
CA ASP A 578 28.65 9.53 19.93
C ASP A 578 27.61 8.57 19.33
N GLY A 579 26.38 9.07 19.15
CA GLY A 579 25.26 8.28 18.64
C GLY A 579 24.44 7.55 19.71
N TYR A 580 24.90 7.51 20.96
CA TYR A 580 24.22 6.80 22.06
C TYR A 580 23.48 7.72 23.06
N GLY A 581 23.54 9.04 22.83
CA GLY A 581 22.85 10.03 23.67
C GLY A 581 21.32 9.98 23.59
N LYS A 582 20.64 10.60 24.56
CA LYS A 582 19.16 10.64 24.66
C LYS A 582 18.47 11.14 23.40
N HIS A 583 19.09 12.06 22.66
CA HIS A 583 18.57 12.62 21.42
C HIS A 583 18.54 11.61 20.26
N ASN A 584 19.27 10.49 20.37
CA ASN A 584 19.23 9.38 19.42
C ASN A 584 18.24 8.28 19.82
N VAL A 585 17.47 8.47 20.91
CA VAL A 585 16.32 7.60 21.22
C VAL A 585 15.21 7.90 20.22
N THR A 586 15.02 6.96 19.30
CA THR A 586 14.02 7.09 18.25
C THR A 586 12.64 6.63 18.73
N PRO A 587 11.58 6.98 17.99
CA PRO A 587 10.25 6.41 18.22
C PRO A 587 10.25 4.88 18.25
N TYR A 588 11.18 4.24 17.53
CA TYR A 588 11.33 2.80 17.49
C TYR A 588 11.87 2.19 18.78
N ILE A 589 12.88 2.83 19.38
CA ILE A 589 13.39 2.43 20.70
C ILE A 589 12.31 2.64 21.77
N HIS A 590 11.53 3.72 21.66
CA HIS A 590 10.36 3.94 22.50
C HIS A 590 9.31 2.83 22.33
N MET A 591 8.99 2.46 21.09
CA MET A 591 8.05 1.38 20.79
C MET A 591 8.52 0.02 21.29
N LEU A 592 9.82 -0.28 21.16
CA LEU A 592 10.43 -1.49 21.71
C LEU A 592 10.17 -1.60 23.22
N CYS A 593 10.35 -0.52 23.97
CA CYS A 593 10.21 -0.55 25.42
C CYS A 593 8.76 -0.52 25.88
N TYR A 594 7.90 0.33 25.29
CA TYR A 594 6.59 0.60 25.88
C TYR A 594 5.44 -0.05 25.12
N HIS A 595 5.56 -0.23 23.81
CA HIS A 595 4.46 -0.71 22.97
C HIS A 595 4.55 -2.22 22.72
N VAL A 596 5.73 -2.74 22.36
CA VAL A 596 5.93 -4.18 22.12
C VAL A 596 5.52 -5.04 23.32
N PRO A 597 5.94 -4.76 24.58
CA PRO A 597 5.48 -5.56 25.72
C PRO A 597 3.96 -5.45 25.96
N ARG A 598 3.32 -4.33 25.61
CA ARG A 598 1.86 -4.21 25.66
C ARG A 598 1.19 -5.11 24.62
N PHE A 599 1.71 -5.18 23.39
CA PHE A 599 1.23 -6.11 22.35
C PHE A 599 1.39 -7.56 22.80
N LEU A 600 2.56 -7.92 23.34
CA LEU A 600 2.85 -9.26 23.84
C LEU A 600 1.90 -9.69 24.98
N LYS A 601 1.56 -8.78 25.91
CA LYS A 601 0.58 -9.01 26.98
C LYS A 601 -0.86 -9.19 26.48
N GLN A 602 -1.18 -8.68 25.30
CA GLN A 602 -2.50 -8.81 24.66
C GLN A 602 -2.59 -10.06 23.75
N GLU A 603 -1.67 -11.02 23.90
CA GLU A 603 -1.60 -12.23 23.05
C GLU A 603 -1.43 -11.90 21.56
N MET A 604 -0.75 -10.79 21.25
CA MET A 604 -0.46 -10.36 19.89
C MET A 604 1.04 -10.44 19.61
N ALA A 605 1.46 -11.52 18.93
CA ALA A 605 2.84 -11.66 18.47
C ALA A 605 3.15 -10.63 17.37
N VAL A 606 4.17 -9.79 17.58
CA VAL A 606 4.53 -8.69 16.67
C VAL A 606 4.88 -9.19 15.26
N LYS A 607 5.47 -10.39 15.14
CA LYS A 607 5.77 -11.03 13.85
C LYS A 607 4.58 -11.10 12.89
N ARG A 608 3.37 -11.37 13.42
CA ARG A 608 2.14 -11.48 12.64
C ARG A 608 1.78 -10.16 11.96
N PHE A 609 2.24 -9.04 12.52
CA PHE A 609 1.96 -7.69 12.04
C PHE A 609 3.07 -7.09 11.16
N THR A 610 4.08 -7.87 10.74
CA THR A 610 5.16 -7.35 9.88
C THR A 610 4.68 -6.96 8.47
N GLY A 611 5.28 -5.92 7.86
CA GLY A 611 4.97 -5.50 6.48
C GLY A 611 5.55 -6.43 5.38
N GLN A 612 6.11 -7.58 5.73
CA GLN A 612 6.83 -8.42 4.76
C GLN A 612 5.92 -8.97 3.65
N GLY A 613 4.66 -9.28 3.95
CA GLY A 613 3.74 -9.78 2.94
C GLY A 613 3.36 -8.71 1.90
N ILE A 614 3.23 -7.44 2.31
CA ILE A 614 2.91 -6.36 1.38
C ILE A 614 4.11 -6.01 0.50
N GLU A 615 5.34 -6.12 1.03
CA GLU A 615 6.57 -6.01 0.23
C GLU A 615 6.64 -7.10 -0.86
N LYS A 616 6.26 -8.34 -0.54
CA LYS A 616 6.18 -9.43 -1.54
C LYS A 616 5.14 -9.15 -2.62
N ILE A 617 3.96 -8.64 -2.24
CA ILE A 617 2.93 -8.24 -3.20
C ILE A 617 3.48 -7.14 -4.12
N ASN A 618 4.13 -6.14 -3.55
CA ASN A 618 4.78 -5.07 -4.32
C ASN A 618 5.81 -5.63 -5.32
N ASP A 619 6.59 -6.64 -4.95
CA ASP A 619 7.53 -7.29 -5.86
C ASP A 619 6.83 -8.06 -7.00
N ILE A 620 5.77 -8.81 -6.70
CA ILE A 620 4.99 -9.54 -7.71
C ILE A 620 4.33 -8.57 -8.70
N VAL A 621 3.68 -7.53 -8.17
CA VAL A 621 3.05 -6.48 -8.97
C VAL A 621 4.07 -5.77 -9.85
N ARG A 622 5.27 -5.47 -9.32
CA ARG A 622 6.37 -4.90 -10.11
C ARG A 622 6.77 -5.82 -11.26
N SER A 623 6.85 -7.12 -11.02
CA SER A 623 7.14 -8.11 -12.08
C SER A 623 6.03 -8.14 -13.14
N ILE A 624 4.76 -8.17 -12.74
CA ILE A 624 3.63 -8.14 -13.67
C ILE A 624 3.66 -6.86 -14.53
N TYR A 625 3.88 -5.71 -13.89
CA TYR A 625 3.97 -4.41 -14.56
C TYR A 625 5.05 -4.37 -15.66
N HIS A 626 6.22 -4.94 -15.40
CA HIS A 626 7.34 -4.89 -16.35
C HIS A 626 7.30 -6.00 -17.41
N ASN A 627 6.83 -7.18 -17.05
CA ASN A 627 7.02 -8.38 -17.89
C ASN A 627 5.73 -8.86 -18.58
N LYS A 628 4.56 -8.55 -18.04
CA LYS A 628 3.28 -9.14 -18.49
C LYS A 628 2.26 -8.10 -18.94
N SER A 629 2.26 -6.92 -18.31
CA SER A 629 1.28 -5.87 -18.58
C SER A 629 1.58 -5.11 -19.87
N ASN A 630 0.53 -4.79 -20.63
CA ASN A 630 0.62 -3.86 -21.77
C ASN A 630 0.54 -2.40 -21.34
N LYS A 631 0.45 -2.14 -20.03
CA LYS A 631 0.46 -0.82 -19.37
C LYS A 631 -0.71 0.12 -19.73
N HIS A 632 -1.71 -0.37 -20.47
CA HIS A 632 -2.96 0.36 -20.71
C HIS A 632 -3.81 0.48 -19.44
N ASP A 633 -3.92 -0.61 -18.68
CA ASP A 633 -4.62 -0.66 -17.40
C ASP A 633 -3.86 -1.57 -16.42
N ALA A 634 -2.64 -1.13 -16.08
CA ALA A 634 -1.73 -1.91 -15.26
C ALA A 634 -2.32 -2.28 -13.89
N CYS A 635 -3.19 -1.43 -13.33
CA CYS A 635 -3.82 -1.68 -12.04
C CYS A 635 -4.75 -2.89 -12.10
N SER A 636 -5.67 -2.91 -13.07
CA SER A 636 -6.62 -4.02 -13.28
C SER A 636 -5.90 -5.32 -13.66
N GLU A 637 -4.94 -5.24 -14.58
CA GLU A 637 -4.19 -6.41 -15.04
C GLU A 637 -3.40 -7.08 -13.90
N ALA A 638 -2.78 -6.29 -13.03
CA ALA A 638 -2.05 -6.79 -11.87
C ALA A 638 -2.97 -7.46 -10.84
N LEU A 639 -4.08 -6.80 -10.49
CA LEU A 639 -5.01 -7.33 -9.50
C LEU A 639 -5.71 -8.61 -9.98
N LEU A 640 -6.13 -8.65 -11.25
CA LEU A 640 -6.71 -9.87 -11.85
C LEU A 640 -5.70 -11.02 -11.92
N ALA A 641 -4.44 -10.74 -12.26
CA ALA A 641 -3.40 -11.78 -12.29
C ALA A 641 -3.13 -12.35 -10.89
N LEU A 642 -3.04 -11.51 -9.85
CA LEU A 642 -2.89 -11.98 -8.47
C LEU A 642 -4.07 -12.87 -8.04
N LYS A 643 -5.30 -12.49 -8.39
CA LYS A 643 -6.50 -13.27 -8.05
C LYS A 643 -6.57 -14.60 -8.79
N ARG A 644 -6.09 -14.67 -10.04
CA ARG A 644 -5.97 -15.95 -10.74
C ARG A 644 -4.90 -16.84 -10.12
N ILE A 645 -3.75 -16.29 -9.69
CA ILE A 645 -2.72 -17.06 -8.98
C ILE A 645 -3.29 -17.66 -7.69
N ASP A 646 -4.02 -16.87 -6.89
CA ASP A 646 -4.68 -17.30 -5.66
C ASP A 646 -5.71 -18.43 -5.90
N ARG A 647 -6.62 -18.25 -6.87
CA ARG A 647 -7.64 -19.27 -7.19
C ARG A 647 -7.05 -20.57 -7.75
N LEU A 648 -5.93 -20.49 -8.46
CA LEU A 648 -5.27 -21.61 -9.10
C LEU A 648 -4.09 -22.15 -8.27
N GLN A 649 -3.98 -21.75 -7.00
CA GLN A 649 -2.86 -22.12 -6.13
C GLN A 649 -2.71 -23.63 -5.92
N HIS A 650 -3.78 -24.42 -6.08
CA HIS A 650 -3.70 -25.88 -6.04
C HIS A 650 -2.84 -26.50 -7.16
N HIS A 651 -2.56 -25.75 -8.23
CA HIS A 651 -1.56 -26.13 -9.25
C HIS A 651 -0.12 -25.74 -8.86
N GLU A 652 0.09 -25.11 -7.70
CA GLU A 652 1.43 -24.80 -7.21
C GLU A 652 2.17 -26.11 -6.92
N ARG A 653 3.29 -26.31 -7.62
CA ARG A 653 4.10 -27.51 -7.46
C ARG A 653 4.76 -27.50 -6.09
N GLU A 654 4.67 -28.62 -5.37
CA GLU A 654 5.44 -28.80 -4.14
C GLU A 654 6.94 -28.60 -4.41
N PRO A 655 7.63 -27.75 -3.63
CA PRO A 655 9.06 -27.57 -3.78
C PRO A 655 9.78 -28.91 -3.61
N GLN A 656 10.51 -29.32 -4.64
CA GLN A 656 11.26 -30.56 -4.60
C GLN A 656 12.31 -30.48 -3.48
N LYS A 657 12.25 -31.41 -2.52
CA LYS A 657 13.24 -31.50 -1.44
C LYS A 657 14.60 -31.85 -2.05
N TYR A 658 15.50 -30.88 -2.16
CA TYR A 658 16.85 -31.12 -2.65
C TYR A 658 17.82 -31.25 -1.47
N VAL A 659 18.66 -32.29 -1.52
CA VAL A 659 19.77 -32.45 -0.59
C VAL A 659 20.95 -31.68 -1.16
N LYS A 660 21.41 -30.66 -0.43
CA LYS A 660 22.64 -29.95 -0.76
C LYS A 660 23.81 -30.90 -0.56
N ARG A 661 24.39 -31.42 -1.65
CA ARG A 661 25.51 -32.38 -1.60
C ARG A 661 26.87 -31.71 -1.42
N ALA A 662 27.02 -30.48 -1.90
CA ALA A 662 28.26 -29.71 -1.80
C ALA A 662 28.28 -28.88 -0.51
N ASN A 663 28.43 -29.54 0.65
CA ASN A 663 28.39 -28.89 1.96
C ASN A 663 29.39 -27.72 2.03
N ASN A 664 30.64 -27.91 1.61
CA ASN A 664 31.63 -26.83 1.58
C ASN A 664 31.20 -25.61 0.76
N TYR A 665 30.53 -25.81 -0.37
CA TYR A 665 30.04 -24.70 -1.17
C TYR A 665 28.94 -23.93 -0.44
N TRP A 666 27.98 -24.63 0.14
CA TRP A 666 26.83 -24.00 0.80
C TRP A 666 27.16 -23.42 2.17
N ASP A 667 28.14 -23.99 2.86
CA ASP A 667 28.56 -23.58 4.20
C ASP A 667 29.65 -22.50 4.16
N ASN A 668 30.50 -22.47 3.12
CA ASN A 668 31.65 -21.56 3.03
C ASN A 668 31.76 -20.83 1.69
N ASP A 669 31.88 -21.53 0.56
CA ASP A 669 32.26 -20.88 -0.71
C ASP A 669 31.23 -19.87 -1.23
N ILE A 670 29.94 -20.13 -1.01
CA ILE A 670 28.86 -19.23 -1.40
C ILE A 670 28.99 -17.86 -0.71
N TYR A 671 29.48 -17.83 0.53
CA TYR A 671 29.69 -16.60 1.29
C TYR A 671 30.93 -15.85 0.79
N VAL A 672 32.00 -16.57 0.48
CA VAL A 672 33.20 -16.01 -0.17
C VAL A 672 32.85 -15.40 -1.52
N GLN A 673 32.03 -16.07 -2.32
CA GLN A 673 31.56 -15.53 -3.61
C GLN A 673 30.66 -14.30 -3.43
N ARG A 674 29.71 -14.34 -2.48
CA ARG A 674 28.82 -13.19 -2.19
C ARG A 674 29.60 -11.95 -1.77
N LYS A 675 30.63 -12.12 -0.93
CA LYS A 675 31.54 -11.03 -0.54
C LYS A 675 32.20 -10.34 -1.75
N LYS A 676 32.53 -11.12 -2.80
CA LYS A 676 33.18 -10.61 -4.02
C LYS A 676 32.22 -9.97 -5.03
N ARG A 677 30.89 -10.15 -4.88
CA ARG A 677 29.91 -9.61 -5.83
C ARG A 677 29.65 -8.13 -5.56
N LYS A 678 29.87 -7.27 -6.56
CA LYS A 678 29.40 -5.88 -6.54
C LYS A 678 27.85 -5.88 -6.53
N ARG A 679 27.22 -5.10 -5.63
CA ARG A 679 25.76 -4.92 -5.65
C ARG A 679 25.36 -4.02 -6.81
N PHE A 680 24.39 -4.46 -7.62
CA PHE A 680 23.84 -3.74 -8.76
C PHE A 680 22.99 -2.50 -8.39
N SER A 681 22.81 -2.19 -7.10
CA SER A 681 21.98 -1.05 -6.64
C SER A 681 22.76 0.26 -6.47
N VAL A 682 24.03 0.28 -6.83
CA VAL A 682 24.77 1.53 -7.02
C VAL A 682 25.03 1.58 -8.52
N ASP A 683 24.64 2.67 -9.15
CA ASP A 683 25.34 3.16 -10.35
C ASP A 683 26.56 3.88 -9.80
N PRO A 684 27.72 3.21 -9.59
CA PRO A 684 28.94 3.95 -9.45
C PRO A 684 29.14 4.54 -10.84
N ARG A 685 28.79 5.81 -11.00
CA ARG A 685 29.69 6.65 -11.80
C ARG A 685 31.04 6.43 -11.16
N GLU A 686 31.84 5.62 -11.83
CA GLU A 686 33.12 5.15 -11.35
C GLU A 686 33.93 6.37 -10.96
N ILE A 687 34.08 6.62 -9.67
CA ILE A 687 35.27 7.29 -9.17
C ILE A 687 36.28 6.18 -9.07
N THR A 688 36.81 5.79 -10.23
CA THR A 688 38.19 5.31 -10.26
C THR A 688 39.03 6.38 -9.56
N PRO A 689 39.96 6.02 -8.65
CA PRO A 689 40.92 6.98 -8.15
C PRO A 689 41.70 7.47 -9.37
N GLU A 690 41.36 8.67 -9.85
CA GLU A 690 42.13 9.36 -10.86
C GLU A 690 43.53 9.51 -10.29
N SER A 691 44.45 8.70 -10.82
CA SER A 691 45.83 9.13 -10.92
C SER A 691 45.79 10.45 -11.68
N ASN A 692 45.92 11.55 -10.95
CA ASN A 692 46.16 12.88 -11.52
C ASN A 692 47.43 12.83 -12.36
N ILE A 693 47.28 12.43 -13.61
CA ILE A 693 48.24 12.71 -14.67
C ILE A 693 47.49 13.70 -15.56
N THR A 694 47.67 14.98 -15.25
CA THR A 694 47.18 16.09 -16.07
C THR A 694 47.93 16.04 -17.40
N ILE A 695 47.40 15.28 -18.37
CA ILE A 695 47.95 15.25 -19.72
C ILE A 695 47.46 16.51 -20.42
N ASN A 696 48.37 17.46 -20.71
CA ASN A 696 48.05 18.60 -21.55
C ASN A 696 47.80 18.12 -23.00
N VAL A 697 46.52 17.94 -23.36
CA VAL A 697 46.11 17.44 -24.68
C VAL A 697 46.45 18.44 -25.80
N ASP A 698 46.69 19.70 -25.46
CA ASP A 698 46.96 20.76 -26.44
C ASP A 698 48.38 20.74 -27.03
N ASP A 699 49.30 20.01 -26.42
CA ASP A 699 50.69 19.90 -26.90
C ASP A 699 50.95 18.61 -27.69
N LEU A 700 49.96 17.71 -27.77
CA LEU A 700 50.12 16.42 -28.45
C LEU A 700 49.92 16.54 -29.97
N SER A 701 50.79 15.85 -30.70
CA SER A 701 50.70 15.65 -32.16
C SER A 701 49.61 14.65 -32.54
N ILE A 702 49.24 14.62 -33.82
CA ILE A 702 48.19 13.71 -34.35
C ILE A 702 48.55 12.24 -34.09
N GLU A 703 49.82 11.88 -34.19
CA GLU A 703 50.32 10.51 -34.01
C GLU A 703 50.24 10.06 -32.55
N GLU A 704 50.64 10.93 -31.63
CA GLU A 704 50.58 10.67 -30.18
C GLU A 704 49.14 10.54 -29.68
N ILE A 705 48.22 11.38 -30.19
CA ILE A 705 46.79 11.28 -29.85
C ILE A 705 46.21 9.95 -30.36
N LYS A 706 46.53 9.54 -31.58
CA LYS A 706 46.06 8.25 -32.13
C LYS A 706 46.64 7.05 -31.39
N GLN A 707 47.91 7.12 -30.97
CA GLN A 707 48.53 6.07 -30.15
C GLN A 707 47.85 5.97 -28.78
N LYS A 708 47.53 7.10 -28.12
CA LYS A 708 46.80 7.12 -26.85
C LYS A 708 45.38 6.57 -26.97
N ILE A 709 44.65 6.96 -28.01
CA ILE A 709 43.31 6.39 -28.27
C ILE A 709 43.39 4.87 -28.51
N LYS A 710 44.45 4.41 -29.19
CA LYS A 710 44.69 2.98 -29.43
C LYS A 710 45.09 2.23 -28.16
N SER A 711 45.87 2.83 -27.25
CA SER A 711 46.19 2.22 -25.95
C SER A 711 44.98 2.12 -25.03
N LEU A 712 43.95 2.98 -25.23
CA LEU A 712 42.64 2.86 -24.59
C LEU A 712 41.74 1.79 -25.23
N GLY A 713 42.25 1.03 -26.22
CA GLY A 713 41.52 -0.05 -26.90
C GLY A 713 40.53 0.41 -27.97
N ILE A 714 40.52 1.70 -28.32
CA ILE A 714 39.54 2.30 -29.24
C ILE A 714 40.18 2.47 -30.63
N LYS A 715 39.50 2.00 -31.68
CA LYS A 715 39.90 2.25 -33.07
C LYS A 715 39.23 3.51 -33.59
N THR A 716 40.01 4.56 -33.89
CA THR A 716 39.50 5.81 -34.47
C THR A 716 39.91 5.96 -35.94
N ARG A 717 38.97 6.44 -36.78
CA ARG A 717 39.23 6.83 -38.19
C ARG A 717 39.40 8.35 -38.36
N LEU A 718 39.37 9.11 -37.26
CA LEU A 718 39.45 10.56 -37.29
C LEU A 718 40.85 11.01 -37.73
N ARG A 719 40.89 12.04 -38.59
CA ARG A 719 42.13 12.61 -39.17
C ARG A 719 42.43 14.04 -38.72
N SER A 720 41.41 14.79 -38.31
CA SER A 720 41.55 16.19 -37.86
C SER A 720 42.12 16.26 -36.44
N LEU A 721 43.17 17.07 -36.23
CA LEU A 721 43.79 17.30 -34.91
C LEU A 721 42.77 17.79 -33.88
N VAL A 722 41.93 18.76 -34.24
CA VAL A 722 40.91 19.34 -33.35
C VAL A 722 39.93 18.27 -32.88
N LYS A 723 39.37 17.50 -33.81
CA LYS A 723 38.43 16.42 -33.49
C LYS A 723 39.08 15.29 -32.72
N LEU A 724 40.37 15.01 -32.96
CA LEU A 724 41.13 14.01 -32.22
C LEU A 724 41.40 14.46 -30.78
N ARG A 725 41.66 15.75 -30.54
CA ARG A 725 41.83 16.32 -29.20
C ARG A 725 40.53 16.32 -28.41
N GLU A 726 39.43 16.75 -29.03
CA GLU A 726 38.09 16.67 -28.42
C GLU A 726 37.72 15.22 -28.09
N PHE A 727 37.98 14.30 -29.03
CA PHE A 727 37.73 12.89 -28.81
C PHE A 727 38.58 12.34 -27.66
N LEU A 728 39.88 12.63 -27.60
CA LEU A 728 40.74 12.17 -26.50
C LEU A 728 40.33 12.80 -25.14
N ARG A 729 39.97 14.08 -25.11
CA ARG A 729 39.45 14.76 -23.90
C ARG A 729 38.14 14.17 -23.39
N ALA A 730 37.34 13.57 -24.27
CA ALA A 730 36.10 12.91 -23.88
C ALA A 730 36.31 11.46 -23.40
N GLN A 731 37.54 10.93 -23.52
CA GLN A 731 37.90 9.56 -23.11
C GLN A 731 38.90 9.51 -21.94
N LEU A 732 39.57 10.64 -21.66
CA LEU A 732 40.27 10.91 -20.40
C LEU A 732 39.26 11.45 -19.38
#